data_AF-A0AAR5PIG1-F1
#
_entry.id   AF-A0AAR5PIG1-F1
#
_cell.length_a   1.000
_cell.length_b   1.000
_cell.length_c   1.000
_cell.angle_alpha   90.00
_cell.angle_beta   90.00
_cell.angle_gamma   90.00
#
_symmetry.space_group_name_H-M   'P 1'
#
loop_
_entity.id
_entity.type
_entity.pdbx_description
1 polymer ?
#
loop_
_entity_poly.entity_id
_entity_poly.type
_entity_poly.pdbx_seq_one_letter_code
_entity_poly.pdbx_strand_id
1 'polypeptide(L)'
;MATGTRAPDAPGPESRHESDLYTRPGWVDADIALSQLNQDKAVGDRGILWIRSRIQSQLKSLGSTLETHAGKFLFVSILAIATFSVGLKSMTFHTDIELLWAEPSNTPDTAPKEMLSTHQMVVQTGVDPDVNLLNPHSLLEHLLLIQKATQVTVNMYDITWRLKDFCQSPSIPNIEAHYIEQIFENMMPCSIATPLDCFWEGSKLLGPDYPVHIPYGVGDQIKWTNLNPKGLMDKMKSGGTSFDFHFLEDYLKRSGITTAYQEKPCLNPKDPDCPQTAPNFNSSRPVDVGAELTSGCYGFAAKYMHWPEELIVGGVKRNKTGHIKQAKALQTVVELMGEHELFEFWSGHYKVHHIGWNQERASTVLNAWQTKFAQEVDRLTKAKEQSSSSYLFLTFSTANVNRILKEYSNPNFIKFGIVIGVLAAYGWIMQSSLAFIGTLVLASATTAALGVCSLSGIPINLLSTHVLPFITVGLAMRDMFLILNEHTKDLSPPEIVSRTGPSIISTMLINAATFLSTAILPVPALRVLALQCAVMVIFHGAAMLVVIPCLLALAQRCRKSDVPCFKKDSKRTTIQNNNNNLEHGTNLLTAELICHRKKSIISYFIVRYLKSVLLKPTVKVVLCLIYTILVIVCVHNGLKVQFDVKLSSFLPRDTQEYKYLETHDKYFGFYNFYMVTNEFEYPFSQPLLHEFHSSLSHVPQVLKDSNGGLAMNNFWLENFRDYLEDLQLEFDNSRNANCLNSEKWFSNATEKAVLAFKLMAQTGIVEFPVDKSQILKKRLVYEGIIDSKAFYNYLSVWNSNDQMSYSNSQADLSPKPFQYYSSNAEYDLKIPRSPPLVRAQMPFYLKGLKSTGDIINALKQIKAISEEYNSRGIKNYPVGLIFAYFNQFLLLDKLIIIQLLLSFGAAGLVACILVKWSKLWCSLFSTIGAMLPILLLNINAFSSTMGALHFIIVGRNILLLTTGFLSAIGSRERRVALSLEVNADAILKGDIGLIFSIIILMVSDFEFIHNEVSKFLILSVITSFANSFVFFPVMLALIGPKGEIVPNEHDNRISTPPPPSPTPVPEKPKVFSKPSRRISSNKATREPSLTTITEESCNQSIVVEPQVTVEYSSPESSSIGPYTTKVTATANIKVEVVTPVYRSNKCGSKCHRNSKCNRSRQKPVPTHQPQQCKCCNKDSDSSDDTADTEPSQSS
;
A
#
# COMPACT_ATOMS: atom_id res chain seq x y z
N MET A 1 75.93 -23.91 28.18
CA MET A 1 75.08 -25.07 27.80
C MET A 1 74.19 -24.64 26.65
N ALA A 2 74.12 -25.41 25.56
CA ALA A 2 73.34 -25.06 24.38
C ALA A 2 71.97 -25.77 24.41
N THR A 3 70.89 -25.01 24.52
CA THR A 3 69.51 -25.51 24.33
C THR A 3 69.09 -25.25 22.89
N GLY A 4 69.14 -26.28 22.06
CA GLY A 4 68.81 -26.18 20.63
C GLY A 4 67.35 -25.80 20.38
N THR A 5 67.12 -24.80 19.54
CA THR A 5 65.79 -24.43 19.04
C THR A 5 65.28 -25.51 18.08
N ARG A 6 64.35 -26.34 18.56
CA ARG A 6 63.61 -27.30 17.73
C ARG A 6 62.77 -26.54 16.72
N ALA A 7 62.87 -26.87 15.44
CA ALA A 7 61.98 -26.36 14.40
C ALA A 7 60.52 -26.77 14.70
N PRO A 8 59.50 -25.99 14.29
CA PRO A 8 58.11 -26.42 14.44
C PRO A 8 57.87 -27.65 13.56
N ASP A 9 57.51 -28.78 14.20
CA ASP A 9 57.22 -30.03 13.51
C ASP A 9 56.10 -29.84 12.46
N ALA A 10 56.28 -30.47 11.29
CA ALA A 10 55.24 -30.49 10.27
C ALA A 10 53.99 -31.22 10.80
N PRO A 11 52.78 -30.70 10.56
CA PRO A 11 51.56 -31.28 11.11
C PRO A 11 51.33 -32.70 10.58
N GLY A 12 51.07 -33.64 11.49
CA GLY A 12 50.88 -35.05 11.17
C GLY A 12 49.66 -35.33 10.27
N PRO A 13 49.65 -36.47 9.56
CA PRO A 13 48.68 -36.77 8.51
C PRO A 13 47.22 -36.75 8.99
N GLU A 14 46.93 -37.03 10.26
CA GLU A 14 45.56 -36.99 10.81
C GLU A 14 44.94 -35.58 10.72
N SER A 15 45.68 -34.54 11.07
CA SER A 15 45.21 -33.15 11.02
C SER A 15 44.92 -32.65 9.60
N ARG A 16 45.53 -33.28 8.59
CA ARG A 16 45.27 -33.03 7.17
C ARG A 16 43.88 -33.51 6.75
N HIS A 17 43.39 -34.58 7.38
CA HIS A 17 42.18 -35.29 6.97
C HIS A 17 40.89 -34.68 7.56
N GLU A 18 41.01 -33.75 8.51
CA GLU A 18 39.87 -33.00 9.08
C GLU A 18 39.48 -31.75 8.29
N SER A 19 40.20 -31.40 7.21
CA SER A 19 39.99 -30.16 6.47
C SER A 19 38.66 -30.12 5.69
N ASP A 20 38.18 -28.91 5.39
CA ASP A 20 36.90 -28.68 4.69
C ASP A 20 36.93 -29.25 3.27
N LEU A 21 38.09 -29.19 2.60
CA LEU A 21 38.32 -29.85 1.31
C LEU A 21 38.02 -31.35 1.32
N TYR A 22 38.35 -32.05 2.42
CA TYR A 22 38.18 -33.51 2.53
C TYR A 22 36.82 -33.93 3.07
N THR A 23 36.23 -33.11 3.94
CA THR A 23 34.97 -33.41 4.66
C THR A 23 33.73 -32.77 4.01
N ARG A 24 33.92 -31.72 3.22
CA ARG A 24 32.87 -30.89 2.58
C ARG A 24 33.25 -30.44 1.14
N PRO A 25 33.72 -31.34 0.26
CA PRO A 25 34.30 -30.95 -1.03
C PRO A 25 33.32 -30.15 -1.90
N GLY A 26 32.05 -30.53 -1.99
CA GLY A 26 31.06 -29.82 -2.82
C GLY A 26 30.60 -28.45 -2.31
N TRP A 27 31.04 -28.04 -1.11
CA TRP A 27 30.91 -26.67 -0.60
C TRP A 27 32.15 -25.83 -0.94
N VAL A 28 33.34 -26.42 -0.76
CA VAL A 28 34.63 -25.76 -1.01
C VAL A 28 34.91 -25.60 -2.51
N ASP A 29 34.93 -26.71 -3.23
CA ASP A 29 35.22 -26.77 -4.67
C ASP A 29 34.54 -28.02 -5.27
N ALA A 30 33.38 -27.81 -5.90
CA ALA A 30 32.60 -28.89 -6.51
C ALA A 30 33.31 -29.58 -7.69
N ASP A 31 34.35 -28.98 -8.28
CA ASP A 31 35.13 -29.63 -9.34
C ASP A 31 35.95 -30.80 -8.79
N ILE A 32 36.47 -30.65 -7.57
CA ILE A 32 37.18 -31.74 -6.86
C ILE A 32 36.20 -32.88 -6.55
N ALA A 33 34.98 -32.58 -6.10
CA ALA A 33 33.94 -33.59 -5.91
C ALA A 33 33.57 -34.30 -7.23
N LEU A 34 33.45 -33.57 -8.34
CA LEU A 34 33.18 -34.11 -9.67
C LEU A 34 34.34 -34.99 -10.17
N SER A 35 35.60 -34.60 -9.89
CA SER A 35 36.77 -35.39 -10.27
C SER A 35 36.81 -36.77 -9.58
N GLN A 36 36.37 -36.87 -8.32
CA GLN A 36 36.25 -38.14 -7.59
C GLN A 36 35.13 -39.02 -8.15
N LEU A 37 34.04 -38.42 -8.63
CA LEU A 37 32.97 -39.11 -9.36
C LEU A 37 33.40 -39.59 -10.75
N ASN A 38 34.33 -38.90 -11.41
CA ASN A 38 34.87 -39.29 -12.72
C ASN A 38 35.99 -40.36 -12.61
N GLN A 39 36.57 -40.52 -11.43
CA GLN A 39 37.55 -41.57 -11.09
C GLN A 39 36.89 -42.79 -10.41
N ASP A 40 35.55 -42.84 -10.35
CA ASP A 40 34.74 -43.88 -9.69
C ASP A 40 35.12 -44.17 -8.21
N LYS A 41 35.75 -43.20 -7.54
CA LYS A 41 36.12 -43.25 -6.11
C LYS A 41 34.98 -42.86 -5.16
N ALA A 42 33.89 -42.35 -5.72
CA ALA A 42 32.68 -41.97 -5.02
C ALA A 42 31.45 -42.14 -5.90
N VAL A 43 30.26 -42.16 -5.30
CA VAL A 43 28.96 -42.19 -5.99
C VAL A 43 28.12 -40.98 -5.55
N GLY A 44 27.41 -40.33 -6.48
CA GLY A 44 26.81 -39.03 -6.23
C GLY A 44 26.08 -38.40 -7.40
N ASP A 45 25.58 -37.17 -7.22
CA ASP A 45 24.76 -36.45 -8.20
C ASP A 45 25.62 -35.65 -9.19
N ARG A 46 26.17 -36.34 -10.21
CA ARG A 46 27.06 -35.75 -11.24
C ARG A 46 26.53 -34.42 -11.83
N GLY A 47 25.26 -34.36 -12.24
CA GLY A 47 24.68 -33.16 -12.87
C GLY A 47 24.64 -31.92 -11.96
N ILE A 48 24.26 -32.08 -10.69
CA ILE A 48 24.19 -30.98 -9.72
C ILE A 48 25.60 -30.46 -9.40
N LEU A 49 26.57 -31.37 -9.22
CA LEU A 49 27.96 -31.00 -8.96
C LEU A 49 28.63 -30.33 -10.18
N TRP A 50 28.26 -30.72 -11.41
CA TRP A 50 28.70 -30.03 -12.63
C TRP A 50 28.14 -28.60 -12.71
N ILE A 51 26.84 -28.41 -12.47
CA ILE A 51 26.24 -27.06 -12.42
C ILE A 51 26.92 -26.21 -11.35
N ARG A 52 27.13 -26.76 -10.14
CA ARG A 52 27.78 -26.02 -9.05
C ARG A 52 29.23 -25.70 -9.35
N SER A 53 30.02 -26.64 -9.88
CA SER A 53 31.41 -26.38 -10.34
C SER A 53 31.44 -25.23 -11.33
N ARG A 54 30.50 -25.19 -12.29
CA ARG A 54 30.43 -24.10 -13.28
C ARG A 54 30.09 -22.75 -12.65
N ILE A 55 29.15 -22.70 -11.71
CA ILE A 55 28.80 -21.47 -10.97
C ILE A 55 29.97 -21.00 -10.11
N GLN A 56 30.61 -21.91 -9.36
CA GLN A 56 31.78 -21.59 -8.52
C GLN A 56 32.97 -21.12 -9.34
N SER A 57 33.23 -21.73 -10.50
CA SER A 57 34.26 -21.31 -11.46
C SER A 57 34.04 -19.87 -11.95
N GLN A 58 32.80 -19.51 -12.33
CA GLN A 58 32.48 -18.14 -12.75
C GLN A 58 32.59 -17.14 -11.59
N LEU A 59 32.12 -17.51 -10.40
CA LEU A 59 32.26 -16.68 -9.20
C LEU A 59 33.72 -16.47 -8.78
N LYS A 60 34.59 -17.47 -8.96
CA LYS A 60 36.04 -17.38 -8.73
C LYS A 60 36.72 -16.47 -9.75
N SER A 61 36.29 -16.53 -11.02
CA SER A 61 36.73 -15.61 -12.08
C SER A 61 36.31 -14.16 -11.81
N LEU A 62 35.05 -13.95 -11.42
CA LEU A 62 34.52 -12.65 -10.97
C LEU A 62 35.34 -12.14 -9.78
N GLY A 63 35.47 -12.93 -8.72
CA GLY A 63 36.22 -12.56 -7.52
C GLY A 63 37.70 -12.25 -7.80
N SER A 64 38.35 -12.93 -8.74
CA SER A 64 39.72 -12.60 -9.20
C SER A 64 39.79 -11.25 -9.93
N THR A 65 38.78 -10.98 -10.76
CA THR A 65 38.64 -9.70 -11.46
C THR A 65 38.40 -8.55 -10.47
N LEU A 66 37.53 -8.75 -9.48
CA LEU A 66 37.25 -7.83 -8.38
C LEU A 66 38.47 -7.65 -7.47
N GLU A 67 39.22 -8.71 -7.12
CA GLU A 67 40.45 -8.59 -6.34
C GLU A 67 41.50 -7.76 -7.08
N THR A 68 41.68 -7.99 -8.39
CA THR A 68 42.66 -7.27 -9.22
C THR A 68 42.29 -5.79 -9.37
N HIS A 69 41.03 -5.50 -9.67
CA HIS A 69 40.54 -4.16 -10.02
C HIS A 69 39.71 -3.47 -8.93
N ALA A 70 39.83 -3.90 -7.67
CA ALA A 70 38.99 -3.50 -6.54
C ALA A 70 38.66 -2.00 -6.47
N GLY A 71 39.66 -1.12 -6.63
CA GLY A 71 39.45 0.33 -6.59
C GLY A 71 38.59 0.87 -7.73
N LYS A 72 38.70 0.30 -8.94
CA LYS A 72 37.87 0.70 -10.10
C LYS A 72 36.42 0.27 -9.89
N PHE A 73 36.18 -0.98 -9.50
CA PHE A 73 34.83 -1.49 -9.24
C PHE A 73 34.17 -0.79 -8.05
N LEU A 74 34.92 -0.51 -6.98
CA LEU A 74 34.42 0.24 -5.82
C LEU A 74 34.01 1.67 -6.22
N PHE A 75 34.85 2.38 -6.99
CA PHE A 75 34.52 3.72 -7.50
C PHE A 75 33.27 3.72 -8.39
N VAL A 76 33.19 2.81 -9.38
CA VAL A 76 32.03 2.68 -10.28
C VAL A 76 30.76 2.31 -9.51
N SER A 77 30.85 1.42 -8.51
CA SER A 77 29.69 1.02 -7.71
C SER A 77 29.20 2.16 -6.81
N ILE A 78 30.10 2.92 -6.18
CA ILE A 78 29.74 4.10 -5.38
C ILE A 78 29.11 5.17 -6.28
N LEU A 79 29.66 5.40 -7.48
CA LEU A 79 29.09 6.34 -8.45
C LEU A 79 27.69 5.89 -8.90
N ALA A 80 27.50 4.60 -9.21
CA ALA A 80 26.18 4.07 -9.58
C ALA A 80 25.15 4.20 -8.44
N ILE A 81 25.55 3.86 -7.20
CA ILE A 81 24.71 4.04 -6.00
C ILE A 81 24.33 5.52 -5.82
N ALA A 82 25.28 6.44 -5.98
CA ALA A 82 25.03 7.88 -5.88
C ALA A 82 24.06 8.36 -6.99
N THR A 83 24.30 7.99 -8.25
CA THR A 83 23.43 8.35 -9.39
C THR A 83 22.00 7.84 -9.19
N PHE A 84 21.81 6.58 -8.81
CA PHE A 84 20.47 6.05 -8.54
C PHE A 84 19.81 6.69 -7.31
N SER A 85 20.60 7.05 -6.28
CA SER A 85 20.08 7.78 -5.11
C SER A 85 19.56 9.18 -5.45
N VAL A 86 20.06 9.84 -6.51
CA VAL A 86 19.49 11.11 -7.00
C VAL A 86 18.04 10.93 -7.50
N GLY A 87 17.66 9.72 -7.92
CA GLY A 87 16.30 9.37 -8.32
C GLY A 87 15.23 9.60 -7.25
N LEU A 88 15.62 9.66 -5.96
CA LEU A 88 14.73 10.04 -4.86
C LEU A 88 14.18 11.48 -4.99
N LYS A 89 14.76 12.34 -5.83
CA LYS A 89 14.16 13.65 -6.15
C LYS A 89 12.84 13.54 -6.93
N SER A 90 12.59 12.41 -7.59
CA SER A 90 11.33 12.13 -8.32
C SER A 90 10.32 11.35 -7.47
N MET A 91 10.54 11.28 -6.15
CA MET A 91 9.66 10.60 -5.20
C MET A 91 8.29 11.27 -5.12
N THR A 92 7.24 10.54 -5.50
CA THR A 92 5.84 10.91 -5.23
C THR A 92 5.36 10.23 -3.95
N PHE A 93 4.58 10.95 -3.14
CA PHE A 93 3.94 10.39 -1.95
C PHE A 93 2.47 10.10 -2.25
N HIS A 94 2.01 8.88 -1.99
CA HIS A 94 0.58 8.58 -1.93
C HIS A 94 0.17 8.59 -0.45
N THR A 95 -0.66 9.57 -0.08
CA THR A 95 -1.04 9.84 1.31
C THR A 95 -2.54 9.72 1.55
N ASP A 96 -3.33 9.72 0.48
CA ASP A 96 -4.78 9.67 0.55
C ASP A 96 -5.24 8.26 0.87
N ILE A 97 -6.05 8.16 1.93
CA ILE A 97 -6.41 6.89 2.53
C ILE A 97 -7.18 5.98 1.56
N GLU A 98 -7.97 6.56 0.65
CA GLU A 98 -8.71 5.80 -0.36
C GLU A 98 -7.78 5.20 -1.41
N LEU A 99 -6.83 5.98 -1.95
CA LEU A 99 -5.85 5.50 -2.95
C LEU A 99 -4.84 4.49 -2.39
N LEU A 100 -4.61 4.48 -1.08
CA LEU A 100 -3.76 3.50 -0.41
C LEU A 100 -4.43 2.13 -0.25
N TRP A 101 -5.76 2.10 -0.14
CA TRP A 101 -6.53 0.96 0.36
C TRP A 101 -7.60 0.41 -0.58
N ALA A 102 -8.20 1.24 -1.43
CA ALA A 102 -9.13 0.79 -2.46
C ALA A 102 -8.36 0.48 -3.74
N GLU A 103 -8.61 -0.69 -4.35
CA GLU A 103 -8.06 -0.96 -5.68
C GLU A 103 -8.71 -0.01 -6.70
N PRO A 104 -7.93 0.79 -7.46
CA PRO A 104 -8.52 1.66 -8.47
C PRO A 104 -9.23 0.81 -9.51
N SER A 105 -10.51 1.10 -9.76
CA SER A 105 -11.30 0.27 -10.67
C SER A 105 -10.77 0.37 -12.10
N ASN A 106 -10.52 -0.78 -12.72
CA ASN A 106 -9.97 -0.87 -14.08
C ASN A 106 -11.00 -0.53 -15.17
N THR A 107 -12.27 -0.26 -14.83
CA THR A 107 -13.26 0.28 -15.77
C THR A 107 -13.60 1.73 -15.40
N PRO A 108 -13.50 2.68 -16.36
CA PRO A 108 -13.72 4.10 -16.08
C PRO A 108 -15.14 4.40 -15.55
N ASP A 109 -16.13 3.57 -15.91
CA ASP A 109 -17.52 3.71 -15.48
C ASP A 109 -17.80 3.23 -14.04
N THR A 110 -16.83 2.58 -13.38
CA THR A 110 -16.90 2.20 -11.96
C THR A 110 -15.75 2.76 -11.13
N ALA A 111 -14.98 3.71 -11.67
CA ALA A 111 -14.23 4.62 -10.82
C ALA A 111 -15.24 5.29 -9.86
N PRO A 112 -15.01 5.27 -8.53
CA PRO A 112 -15.84 6.05 -7.63
C PRO A 112 -15.61 7.52 -7.94
N LYS A 113 -16.52 8.13 -8.71
CA LYS A 113 -16.64 9.59 -8.73
C LYS A 113 -16.81 10.05 -7.30
N GLU A 114 -16.10 11.13 -6.99
CA GLU A 114 -15.92 11.71 -5.66
C GLU A 114 -17.22 11.66 -4.83
N MET A 115 -17.12 11.28 -3.55
CA MET A 115 -18.29 11.29 -2.65
C MET A 115 -18.93 12.68 -2.68
N LEU A 116 -20.22 12.74 -3.07
CA LEU A 116 -20.91 14.00 -3.30
C LEU A 116 -20.87 14.90 -2.05
N SER A 117 -21.03 14.31 -0.86
CA SER A 117 -20.91 14.98 0.43
C SER A 117 -19.69 14.49 1.23
N THR A 118 -19.15 15.38 2.06
CA THR A 118 -18.17 15.06 3.10
C THR A 118 -18.74 15.38 4.48
N HIS A 119 -18.33 14.61 5.48
CA HIS A 119 -18.92 14.66 6.82
C HIS A 119 -17.89 15.16 7.83
N GLN A 120 -18.23 16.24 8.54
CA GLN A 120 -17.49 16.66 9.73
C GLN A 120 -18.21 16.10 10.96
N MET A 121 -17.63 15.09 11.60
CA MET A 121 -18.25 14.35 12.70
C MET A 121 -17.69 14.80 14.04
N VAL A 122 -18.54 14.86 15.07
CA VAL A 122 -18.16 15.13 16.46
C VAL A 122 -18.83 14.11 17.38
N VAL A 123 -18.04 13.44 18.22
CA VAL A 123 -18.51 12.48 19.23
C VAL A 123 -18.19 12.99 20.63
N GLN A 124 -19.18 12.96 21.52
CA GLN A 124 -19.02 13.11 22.96
C GLN A 124 -18.99 11.72 23.61
N THR A 125 -18.03 11.47 24.48
CA THR A 125 -17.93 10.27 25.33
C THR A 125 -17.60 10.67 26.77
N GLY A 126 -17.90 9.81 27.73
CA GLY A 126 -17.34 9.96 29.08
C GLY A 126 -15.82 9.71 29.09
N VAL A 127 -15.09 10.41 29.95
CA VAL A 127 -13.67 10.12 30.26
C VAL A 127 -13.58 8.74 30.92
N ASP A 128 -14.44 8.49 31.92
CA ASP A 128 -14.67 7.15 32.46
C ASP A 128 -15.69 6.37 31.60
N PRO A 129 -15.41 5.10 31.25
CA PRO A 129 -16.30 4.31 30.38
C PRO A 129 -17.64 3.98 31.04
N ASP A 130 -17.80 4.17 32.35
CA ASP A 130 -19.02 3.87 33.10
C ASP A 130 -20.04 5.03 33.19
N VAL A 131 -19.66 6.25 32.79
CA VAL A 131 -20.56 7.42 32.71
C VAL A 131 -21.78 7.14 31.81
N ASN A 132 -22.92 7.77 32.10
CA ASN A 132 -24.13 7.73 31.27
C ASN A 132 -24.41 9.14 30.70
N LEU A 133 -24.47 9.27 29.37
CA LEU A 133 -24.69 10.55 28.70
C LEU A 133 -26.18 10.94 28.58
N LEU A 134 -27.11 10.06 28.96
CA LEU A 134 -28.55 10.33 28.94
C LEU A 134 -28.99 11.22 30.12
N ASN A 135 -28.45 12.43 30.19
CA ASN A 135 -28.82 13.44 31.17
C ASN A 135 -28.81 14.83 30.49
N PRO A 136 -29.71 15.76 30.87
CA PRO A 136 -29.83 17.04 30.18
C PRO A 136 -28.54 17.88 30.18
N HIS A 137 -27.74 17.81 31.25
CA HIS A 137 -26.47 18.54 31.34
C HIS A 137 -25.47 18.08 30.27
N SER A 138 -25.35 16.76 30.02
CA SER A 138 -24.47 16.21 28.97
C SER A 138 -24.83 16.75 27.59
N LEU A 139 -26.12 16.82 27.25
CA LEU A 139 -26.58 17.32 25.95
C LEU A 139 -26.41 18.85 25.84
N LEU A 140 -26.61 19.60 26.93
CA LEU A 140 -26.34 21.04 26.96
C LEU A 140 -24.84 21.34 26.81
N GLU A 141 -23.96 20.53 27.41
CA GLU A 141 -22.50 20.64 27.21
C GLU A 141 -22.07 20.30 25.78
N HIS A 142 -22.78 19.39 25.10
CA HIS A 142 -22.61 19.07 23.69
C HIS A 142 -23.05 20.24 22.80
N LEU A 143 -24.26 20.78 23.02
CA LEU A 143 -24.78 21.96 22.35
C LEU A 143 -23.79 23.12 22.39
N LEU A 144 -23.30 23.46 23.59
CA LEU A 144 -22.37 24.58 23.80
C LEU A 144 -21.01 24.40 23.10
N LEU A 145 -20.59 23.15 22.86
CA LEU A 145 -19.37 22.85 22.10
C LEU A 145 -19.63 22.94 20.60
N ILE A 146 -20.68 22.28 20.09
CA ILE A 146 -21.03 22.32 18.67
C ILE A 146 -21.30 23.76 18.22
N GLN A 147 -22.05 24.54 18.99
CA GLN A 147 -22.36 25.95 18.68
C GLN A 147 -21.11 26.83 18.53
N LYS A 148 -20.06 26.58 19.33
CA LYS A 148 -18.78 27.31 19.22
C LYS A 148 -17.95 26.81 18.03
N ALA A 149 -17.96 25.51 17.77
CA ALA A 149 -17.24 24.92 16.65
C ALA A 149 -17.83 25.33 15.29
N THR A 150 -19.17 25.43 15.15
CA THR A 150 -19.84 25.85 13.91
C THR A 150 -19.66 27.34 13.60
N GLN A 151 -19.38 28.18 14.60
CA GLN A 151 -19.07 29.61 14.45
C GLN A 151 -17.65 29.89 13.92
N VAL A 152 -16.84 28.87 13.64
CA VAL A 152 -15.49 29.01 13.08
C VAL A 152 -15.53 29.61 11.67
N THR A 153 -14.75 30.66 11.45
CA THR A 153 -14.58 31.35 10.16
C THR A 153 -13.15 31.22 9.62
N VAL A 154 -12.99 31.22 8.30
CA VAL A 154 -11.68 31.16 7.62
C VAL A 154 -11.57 32.31 6.61
N ASN A 155 -10.51 33.10 6.70
CA ASN A 155 -10.24 34.17 5.75
C ASN A 155 -9.20 33.68 4.73
N MET A 156 -9.61 33.50 3.47
CA MET A 156 -8.73 33.09 2.38
C MET A 156 -9.15 33.78 1.07
N TYR A 157 -8.15 34.23 0.30
CA TYR A 157 -8.35 34.98 -0.96
C TYR A 157 -9.25 36.22 -0.81
N ASP A 158 -9.04 36.97 0.28
CA ASP A 158 -9.81 38.16 0.69
C ASP A 158 -11.31 37.93 0.91
N ILE A 159 -11.72 36.66 1.09
CA ILE A 159 -13.09 36.24 1.39
C ILE A 159 -13.12 35.63 2.79
N THR A 160 -14.10 36.03 3.61
CA THR A 160 -14.44 35.33 4.86
C THR A 160 -15.44 34.21 4.56
N TRP A 161 -15.02 32.97 4.83
CA TRP A 161 -15.81 31.76 4.70
C TRP A 161 -16.37 31.31 6.06
N ARG A 162 -17.64 30.93 6.09
CA ARG A 162 -18.41 30.46 7.25
C ARG A 162 -19.01 29.08 6.96
N LEU A 163 -19.52 28.38 7.99
CA LEU A 163 -20.18 27.08 7.81
C LEU A 163 -21.25 27.08 6.69
N LYS A 164 -22.07 28.14 6.62
CA LYS A 164 -23.11 28.30 5.59
C LYS A 164 -22.58 28.29 4.14
N ASP A 165 -21.28 28.53 3.96
CA ASP A 165 -20.66 28.53 2.62
C ASP A 165 -20.15 27.15 2.17
N PHE A 166 -20.14 26.17 3.09
CA PHE A 166 -19.66 24.80 2.88
C PHE A 166 -20.73 23.74 3.11
N CYS A 167 -21.70 24.02 3.98
CA CYS A 167 -22.69 23.04 4.40
C CYS A 167 -23.69 22.72 3.30
N GLN A 168 -24.22 21.50 3.32
CA GLN A 168 -25.36 21.15 2.48
C GLN A 168 -26.62 21.80 3.08
N SER A 169 -27.23 22.74 2.34
CA SER A 169 -28.48 23.41 2.73
C SER A 169 -29.66 22.81 1.98
N PRO A 170 -30.84 22.67 2.60
CA PRO A 170 -32.08 22.30 1.92
C PRO A 170 -32.40 23.28 0.79
N SER A 171 -32.84 22.75 -0.35
CA SER A 171 -33.08 23.54 -1.55
C SER A 171 -34.31 24.44 -1.40
N ILE A 172 -34.17 25.70 -1.81
CA ILE A 172 -35.20 26.74 -1.76
C ILE A 172 -36.10 26.61 -3.00
N PRO A 173 -37.43 26.51 -2.87
CA PRO A 173 -38.32 26.53 -4.02
C PRO A 173 -38.24 27.88 -4.73
N ASN A 174 -38.32 27.87 -6.07
CA ASN A 174 -38.40 29.10 -6.87
C ASN A 174 -39.73 29.81 -6.58
N ILE A 175 -39.66 31.02 -5.99
CA ILE A 175 -40.81 31.82 -5.58
C ILE A 175 -40.74 33.18 -6.27
N GLU A 176 -41.74 33.52 -7.08
CA GLU A 176 -41.81 34.80 -7.82
C GLU A 176 -41.71 36.04 -6.92
N ALA A 177 -42.11 35.91 -5.65
CA ALA A 177 -42.02 36.94 -4.62
C ALA A 177 -40.60 37.01 -4.01
N HIS A 178 -39.73 37.83 -4.60
CA HIS A 178 -38.34 38.04 -4.16
C HIS A 178 -38.16 38.33 -2.65
N TYR A 179 -39.14 38.96 -1.98
CA TYR A 179 -39.06 39.20 -0.53
C TYR A 179 -39.27 37.92 0.31
N ILE A 180 -39.99 36.92 -0.21
CA ILE A 180 -40.10 35.59 0.41
C ILE A 180 -38.84 34.79 0.12
N GLU A 181 -38.35 34.82 -1.12
CA GLU A 181 -37.08 34.21 -1.52
C GLU A 181 -35.92 34.65 -0.60
N GLN A 182 -35.77 35.96 -0.37
CA GLN A 182 -34.76 36.50 0.54
C GLN A 182 -34.95 36.06 2.02
N ILE A 183 -36.18 35.83 2.48
CA ILE A 183 -36.44 35.25 3.81
C ILE A 183 -35.95 33.80 3.85
N PHE A 184 -36.27 33.01 2.82
CA PHE A 184 -35.83 31.62 2.70
C PHE A 184 -34.31 31.50 2.60
N GLU A 185 -33.65 32.31 1.77
CA GLU A 185 -32.19 32.36 1.67
C GLU A 185 -31.53 32.61 3.02
N ASN A 186 -32.09 33.48 3.85
CA ASN A 186 -31.51 33.81 5.16
C ASN A 186 -31.88 32.80 6.26
N MET A 187 -33.06 32.19 6.19
CA MET A 187 -33.59 31.27 7.20
C MET A 187 -33.21 29.80 6.98
N MET A 188 -32.97 29.34 5.74
CA MET A 188 -32.65 27.92 5.49
C MET A 188 -31.33 27.53 6.18
N PRO A 189 -31.35 26.54 7.10
CA PRO A 189 -30.18 26.17 7.88
C PRO A 189 -29.35 25.10 7.17
N CYS A 190 -28.15 24.87 7.69
CA CYS A 190 -27.34 23.71 7.31
C CYS A 190 -27.98 22.40 7.78
N SER A 191 -27.82 21.33 6.99
CA SER A 191 -28.15 19.97 7.45
C SER A 191 -27.14 19.51 8.50
N ILE A 192 -27.64 19.21 9.71
CA ILE A 192 -26.85 18.74 10.85
C ILE A 192 -27.63 17.61 11.52
N ALA A 193 -27.15 16.37 11.41
CA ALA A 193 -27.73 15.24 12.12
C ALA A 193 -27.26 15.24 13.57
N THR A 194 -28.18 15.40 14.53
CA THR A 194 -27.82 15.54 15.95
C THR A 194 -28.91 14.99 16.90
N PRO A 195 -28.54 14.39 18.06
CA PRO A 195 -29.51 14.02 19.09
C PRO A 195 -30.22 15.22 19.72
N LEU A 196 -29.73 16.44 19.50
CA LEU A 196 -30.37 17.67 19.93
C LEU A 196 -31.65 17.98 19.15
N ASP A 197 -31.86 17.37 17.97
CA ASP A 197 -33.07 17.60 17.16
C ASP A 197 -34.34 17.02 17.81
N CYS A 198 -34.22 16.07 18.74
CA CYS A 198 -35.34 15.61 19.57
C CYS A 198 -35.84 16.70 20.55
N PHE A 199 -35.05 17.73 20.81
CA PHE A 199 -35.32 18.76 21.82
C PHE A 199 -35.46 20.14 21.18
N TRP A 200 -36.05 21.09 21.89
CA TRP A 200 -36.12 22.47 21.42
C TRP A 200 -34.72 23.08 21.21
N GLU A 201 -33.73 22.70 22.02
CA GLU A 201 -32.35 23.16 21.92
C GLU A 201 -31.66 22.90 20.56
N GLY A 202 -32.11 21.93 19.76
CA GLY A 202 -31.62 21.74 18.38
C GLY A 202 -31.77 23.01 17.53
N SER A 203 -32.83 23.79 17.77
CA SER A 203 -33.05 25.10 17.10
C SER A 203 -31.95 26.13 17.35
N LYS A 204 -31.15 26.00 18.42
CA LYS A 204 -30.02 26.91 18.72
C LYS A 204 -28.78 26.64 17.85
N LEU A 205 -28.71 25.49 17.18
CA LEU A 205 -27.69 25.16 16.18
C LEU A 205 -28.07 25.64 14.78
N LEU A 206 -29.37 25.77 14.51
CA LEU A 206 -29.89 26.22 13.22
C LEU A 206 -29.88 27.76 13.20
N GLY A 207 -28.86 28.32 12.53
CA GLY A 207 -28.79 29.77 12.25
C GLY A 207 -30.04 30.28 11.54
N PRO A 208 -30.31 31.60 11.59
CA PRO A 208 -29.27 32.62 11.36
C PRO A 208 -28.69 33.28 12.62
N ASP A 209 -27.41 33.69 12.50
CA ASP A 209 -26.69 34.45 13.54
C ASP A 209 -27.43 35.73 13.92
N TYR A 210 -27.93 36.43 12.91
CA TYR A 210 -28.71 37.67 13.02
C TYR A 210 -30.21 37.36 12.82
N PRO A 211 -31.12 37.91 13.65
CA PRO A 211 -32.54 37.70 13.45
C PRO A 211 -33.02 38.23 12.10
N VAL A 212 -33.93 37.50 11.43
CA VAL A 212 -34.57 37.95 10.19
C VAL A 212 -35.78 38.81 10.54
N HIS A 213 -35.89 39.97 9.90
CA HIS A 213 -37.04 40.87 10.03
C HIS A 213 -38.04 40.58 8.92
N ILE A 214 -39.28 40.29 9.29
CA ILE A 214 -40.36 40.01 8.33
C ILE A 214 -41.14 41.31 8.07
N PRO A 215 -41.37 41.70 6.80
CA PRO A 215 -42.16 42.88 6.46
C PRO A 215 -43.56 42.90 7.11
N TYR A 216 -44.15 44.10 7.21
CA TYR A 216 -45.51 44.35 7.71
C TYR A 216 -45.76 44.06 9.21
N GLY A 217 -44.71 44.02 10.05
CA GLY A 217 -44.85 43.96 11.51
C GLY A 217 -45.38 42.62 12.05
N VAL A 218 -45.30 41.55 11.25
CA VAL A 218 -45.82 40.21 11.59
C VAL A 218 -44.92 39.49 12.61
N GLY A 219 -43.67 39.92 12.74
CA GLY A 219 -42.74 39.51 13.79
C GLY A 219 -41.37 40.17 13.65
N ASP A 220 -40.99 40.94 14.66
CA ASP A 220 -39.62 41.44 14.80
C ASP A 220 -38.71 40.33 15.33
N GLN A 221 -37.54 40.18 14.70
CA GLN A 221 -36.46 39.29 15.13
C GLN A 221 -36.79 37.78 15.17
N ILE A 222 -37.07 37.19 14.00
CA ILE A 222 -37.33 35.75 13.86
C ILE A 222 -36.01 34.96 13.74
N LYS A 223 -35.96 33.81 14.45
CA LYS A 223 -34.92 32.77 14.45
C LYS A 223 -35.56 31.39 14.64
N TRP A 224 -34.86 30.29 14.37
CA TRP A 224 -35.42 28.94 14.60
C TRP A 224 -35.87 28.68 16.05
N THR A 225 -35.27 29.38 17.02
CA THR A 225 -35.63 29.30 18.44
C THR A 225 -37.03 29.82 18.75
N ASN A 226 -37.57 30.79 17.98
CA ASN A 226 -38.92 31.37 18.14
C ASN A 226 -39.84 31.20 16.91
N LEU A 227 -39.35 30.58 15.84
CA LEU A 227 -40.11 30.34 14.61
C LEU A 227 -41.13 29.20 14.81
N ASN A 228 -42.41 29.52 14.64
CA ASN A 228 -43.48 28.57 14.33
C ASN A 228 -43.88 28.78 12.85
N PRO A 229 -43.44 27.93 11.89
CA PRO A 229 -43.69 28.17 10.46
C PRO A 229 -45.18 28.26 10.13
N LYS A 230 -46.00 27.33 10.63
CA LYS A 230 -47.45 27.34 10.44
C LYS A 230 -48.09 28.60 11.05
N GLY A 231 -47.78 28.90 12.31
CA GLY A 231 -48.33 30.08 13.00
C GLY A 231 -47.90 31.41 12.39
N LEU A 232 -46.71 31.48 11.79
CA LEU A 232 -46.24 32.64 11.03
C LEU A 232 -47.03 32.79 9.72
N MET A 233 -47.21 31.70 8.97
CA MET A 233 -47.99 31.69 7.73
C MET A 233 -49.45 32.12 7.98
N ASP A 234 -50.09 31.61 9.04
CA ASP A 234 -51.46 31.99 9.40
C ASP A 234 -51.57 33.49 9.75
N LYS A 235 -50.57 34.05 10.43
CA LYS A 235 -50.48 35.50 10.67
C LYS A 235 -50.28 36.30 9.38
N MET A 236 -49.39 35.86 8.49
CA MET A 236 -49.16 36.54 7.20
C MET A 236 -50.42 36.56 6.33
N LYS A 237 -51.15 35.44 6.25
CA LYS A 237 -52.48 35.36 5.61
C LYS A 237 -53.46 36.38 6.21
N SER A 238 -53.51 36.51 7.55
CA SER A 238 -54.37 37.50 8.23
C SER A 238 -53.92 38.95 8.04
N GLY A 239 -52.65 39.18 7.71
CA GLY A 239 -52.04 40.51 7.51
C GLY A 239 -52.36 41.18 6.16
N GLY A 240 -53.11 40.53 5.27
CA GLY A 240 -53.62 41.14 4.03
C GLY A 240 -52.61 41.26 2.89
N THR A 241 -51.50 40.53 2.92
CA THR A 241 -50.53 40.48 1.80
C THR A 241 -51.15 39.78 0.58
N SER A 242 -51.01 40.35 -0.61
CA SER A 242 -51.56 39.85 -1.89
C SER A 242 -50.80 38.66 -2.49
N PHE A 243 -50.19 37.81 -1.66
CA PHE A 243 -49.39 36.66 -2.08
C PHE A 243 -50.23 35.38 -2.00
N ASP A 244 -50.10 34.47 -2.97
CA ASP A 244 -50.74 33.17 -2.90
C ASP A 244 -49.97 32.23 -1.98
N PHE A 245 -50.49 32.05 -0.77
CA PHE A 245 -49.93 31.15 0.23
C PHE A 245 -50.19 29.67 -0.05
N HIS A 246 -51.00 29.30 -1.05
CA HIS A 246 -51.36 27.90 -1.31
C HIS A 246 -50.14 27.04 -1.67
N PHE A 247 -49.23 27.57 -2.51
CA PHE A 247 -47.96 26.91 -2.85
C PHE A 247 -47.08 26.69 -1.61
N LEU A 248 -46.94 27.73 -0.77
CA LEU A 248 -46.11 27.68 0.43
C LEU A 248 -46.68 26.74 1.51
N GLU A 249 -48.00 26.78 1.74
CA GLU A 249 -48.69 25.87 2.65
C GLU A 249 -48.50 24.42 2.25
N ASP A 250 -48.59 24.13 0.95
CA ASP A 250 -48.37 22.79 0.43
C ASP A 250 -46.92 22.33 0.57
N TYR A 251 -45.95 23.19 0.23
CA TYR A 251 -44.52 22.88 0.41
C TYR A 251 -44.20 22.52 1.87
N LEU A 252 -44.73 23.30 2.83
CA LEU A 252 -44.58 23.03 4.26
C LEU A 252 -45.26 21.70 4.64
N LYS A 253 -46.50 21.47 4.21
CA LYS A 253 -47.28 20.26 4.49
C LYS A 253 -46.62 19.01 3.92
N ARG A 254 -46.18 19.03 2.65
CA ARG A 254 -45.48 17.92 1.99
C ARG A 254 -44.14 17.60 2.65
N SER A 255 -43.41 18.62 3.12
CA SER A 255 -42.14 18.47 3.84
C SER A 255 -42.30 18.02 5.30
N GLY A 256 -43.53 17.98 5.82
CA GLY A 256 -43.80 17.72 7.23
C GLY A 256 -43.34 18.85 8.16
N ILE A 257 -43.23 20.08 7.65
CA ILE A 257 -42.85 21.27 8.43
C ILE A 257 -44.13 21.86 9.04
N THR A 258 -44.30 21.67 10.35
CA THR A 258 -45.48 22.14 11.09
C THR A 258 -45.13 23.28 12.04
N THR A 259 -44.77 22.94 13.28
CA THR A 259 -44.37 23.85 14.38
C THR A 259 -42.86 23.86 14.62
N ALA A 260 -42.12 23.11 13.79
CA ALA A 260 -40.66 22.93 13.83
C ALA A 260 -40.14 22.48 15.21
N TYR A 261 -39.63 23.41 16.01
CA TYR A 261 -39.04 23.14 17.33
C TYR A 261 -39.92 23.59 18.51
N GLN A 262 -41.03 24.30 18.26
CA GLN A 262 -41.78 25.00 19.30
C GLN A 262 -42.59 24.08 20.23
N GLU A 263 -42.91 22.86 19.78
CA GLU A 263 -43.66 21.85 20.55
C GLU A 263 -42.74 20.73 21.10
N LYS A 264 -41.42 20.81 20.87
CA LYS A 264 -40.44 19.84 21.37
C LYS A 264 -40.12 20.12 22.84
N PRO A 265 -39.78 19.11 23.65
CA PRO A 265 -39.38 19.32 25.04
C PRO A 265 -38.06 20.10 25.15
N CYS A 266 -37.98 21.01 26.12
CA CYS A 266 -36.74 21.73 26.46
C CYS A 266 -35.85 20.89 27.39
N LEU A 267 -34.55 20.75 27.13
CA LEU A 267 -33.59 20.14 28.06
C LEU A 267 -33.48 20.96 29.35
N ASN A 268 -33.62 22.28 29.27
CA ASN A 268 -33.75 23.16 30.43
C ASN A 268 -35.15 23.82 30.51
N PRO A 269 -36.10 23.26 31.28
CA PRO A 269 -37.43 23.83 31.51
C PRO A 269 -37.48 25.27 32.08
N LYS A 270 -36.36 25.77 32.60
CA LYS A 270 -36.22 27.11 33.21
C LYS A 270 -35.43 28.09 32.35
N ASP A 271 -35.07 27.70 31.13
CA ASP A 271 -34.48 28.61 30.14
C ASP A 271 -35.53 29.70 29.78
N PRO A 272 -35.21 31.01 29.90
CA PRO A 272 -36.15 32.07 29.55
C PRO A 272 -36.59 32.04 28.08
N ASP A 273 -35.77 31.46 27.20
CA ASP A 273 -36.07 31.35 25.76
C ASP A 273 -36.90 30.09 25.43
N CYS A 274 -37.10 29.16 26.37
CA CYS A 274 -37.89 27.93 26.15
C CYS A 274 -39.36 28.29 25.83
N PRO A 275 -39.94 27.78 24.74
CA PRO A 275 -41.28 28.18 24.29
C PRO A 275 -42.37 27.68 25.23
N GLN A 276 -43.40 28.52 25.45
CA GLN A 276 -44.56 28.19 26.28
C GLN A 276 -45.39 27.01 25.76
N THR A 277 -45.23 26.66 24.47
CA THR A 277 -45.84 25.51 23.82
C THR A 277 -45.09 24.19 24.08
N ALA A 278 -43.89 24.22 24.67
CA ALA A 278 -43.17 22.99 25.02
C ALA A 278 -43.90 22.21 26.14
N PRO A 279 -44.03 20.88 26.03
CA PRO A 279 -44.82 20.05 26.96
C PRO A 279 -44.29 20.06 28.41
N ASN A 280 -43.07 20.53 28.62
CA ASN A 280 -42.39 20.60 29.91
C ASN A 280 -42.00 22.03 30.34
N PHE A 281 -42.52 23.08 29.68
CA PHE A 281 -42.25 24.48 30.02
C PHE A 281 -42.49 24.74 31.53
N ASN A 282 -41.50 25.33 32.22
CA ASN A 282 -41.52 25.60 33.66
C ASN A 282 -41.82 24.37 34.57
N SER A 283 -41.65 23.15 34.06
CA SER A 283 -41.81 21.92 34.84
C SER A 283 -40.64 21.68 35.78
N SER A 284 -40.92 21.07 36.94
CA SER A 284 -39.90 20.61 37.89
C SER A 284 -39.55 19.11 37.73
N ARG A 285 -40.22 18.39 36.82
CA ARG A 285 -39.91 16.98 36.54
C ARG A 285 -38.75 16.90 35.53
N PRO A 286 -37.70 16.09 35.79
CA PRO A 286 -36.63 15.89 34.81
C PRO A 286 -37.17 15.19 33.55
N VAL A 287 -36.66 15.62 32.39
CA VAL A 287 -36.96 15.01 31.09
C VAL A 287 -36.30 13.64 31.01
N ASP A 288 -37.04 12.62 30.54
CA ASP A 288 -36.47 11.32 30.24
C ASP A 288 -35.82 11.35 28.85
N VAL A 289 -34.54 11.76 28.82
CA VAL A 289 -33.73 11.84 27.60
C VAL A 289 -33.65 10.48 26.88
N GLY A 290 -33.77 9.36 27.60
CA GLY A 290 -33.80 8.03 27.00
C GLY A 290 -35.10 7.73 26.26
N ALA A 291 -36.23 8.25 26.75
CA ALA A 291 -37.53 8.12 26.09
C ALA A 291 -37.53 8.89 24.75
N GLU A 292 -37.17 10.17 24.77
CA GLU A 292 -37.24 11.06 23.58
C GLU A 292 -36.29 10.61 22.46
N LEU A 293 -35.12 10.02 22.80
CA LEU A 293 -34.17 9.50 21.81
C LEU A 293 -34.55 8.10 21.25
N THR A 294 -35.55 7.43 21.83
CA THR A 294 -35.96 6.08 21.38
C THR A 294 -36.67 6.18 20.04
N SER A 295 -36.19 5.44 19.02
CA SER A 295 -36.63 5.52 17.60
C SER A 295 -36.02 6.66 16.77
N GLY A 296 -35.05 7.39 17.30
CA GLY A 296 -34.33 8.45 16.57
C GLY A 296 -35.01 9.83 16.64
N CYS A 297 -34.37 10.84 16.04
CA CYS A 297 -34.82 12.23 16.10
C CYS A 297 -35.33 12.76 14.76
N TYR A 298 -36.41 13.54 14.80
CA TYR A 298 -36.93 14.27 13.64
C TYR A 298 -36.42 15.72 13.67
N GLY A 299 -35.92 16.22 12.53
CA GLY A 299 -35.50 17.61 12.34
C GLY A 299 -36.68 18.59 12.28
N PHE A 300 -36.57 19.66 11.47
CA PHE A 300 -37.69 20.58 11.24
C PHE A 300 -38.62 20.12 10.10
N ALA A 301 -38.09 19.38 9.12
CA ALA A 301 -38.84 18.78 8.02
C ALA A 301 -39.04 17.28 8.28
N ALA A 302 -40.00 16.96 9.16
CA ALA A 302 -40.11 15.64 9.79
C ALA A 302 -40.34 14.46 8.82
N LYS A 303 -40.77 14.70 7.58
CA LYS A 303 -40.91 13.65 6.55
C LYS A 303 -39.56 13.20 5.99
N TYR A 304 -38.59 14.11 5.91
CA TYR A 304 -37.34 13.93 5.19
C TYR A 304 -36.13 13.83 6.13
N MET A 305 -36.09 14.69 7.15
CA MET A 305 -35.00 14.74 8.15
C MET A 305 -35.34 13.85 9.36
N HIS A 306 -35.19 12.52 9.22
CA HIS A 306 -35.29 11.57 10.32
C HIS A 306 -33.94 10.89 10.56
N TRP A 307 -33.33 11.16 11.71
CA TRP A 307 -32.03 10.65 12.11
C TRP A 307 -32.17 9.35 12.92
N PRO A 308 -31.70 8.19 12.44
CA PRO A 308 -31.82 6.92 13.14
C PRO A 308 -31.10 6.92 14.50
N GLU A 309 -31.65 6.23 15.50
CA GLU A 309 -31.04 6.08 16.83
C GLU A 309 -29.57 5.62 16.74
N GLU A 310 -29.28 4.64 15.88
CA GLU A 310 -27.94 4.07 15.68
C GLU A 310 -26.91 5.05 15.06
N LEU A 311 -27.34 6.17 14.47
CA LEU A 311 -26.46 7.22 13.94
C LEU A 311 -26.06 8.23 15.03
N ILE A 312 -27.00 8.60 15.91
CA ILE A 312 -26.84 9.69 16.88
C ILE A 312 -26.48 9.23 18.30
N VAL A 313 -26.75 7.97 18.67
CA VAL A 313 -26.53 7.45 20.04
C VAL A 313 -25.75 6.14 20.03
N GLY A 314 -24.58 6.14 20.67
CA GLY A 314 -23.65 5.02 20.74
C GLY A 314 -23.66 4.27 22.08
N GLY A 315 -23.39 2.96 22.04
CA GLY A 315 -23.22 2.12 23.24
C GLY A 315 -24.50 1.93 24.07
N VAL A 316 -25.65 1.95 23.41
CA VAL A 316 -26.98 1.85 24.03
C VAL A 316 -27.20 0.54 24.80
N LYS A 317 -27.81 0.64 26.00
CA LYS A 317 -28.48 -0.48 26.68
C LYS A 317 -29.98 -0.22 26.76
N ARG A 318 -30.78 -1.09 26.15
CA ARG A 318 -32.26 -1.02 26.11
C ARG A 318 -32.88 -1.87 27.24
N ASN A 319 -34.08 -1.48 27.70
CA ASN A 319 -34.93 -2.29 28.56
C ASN A 319 -35.69 -3.36 27.75
N LYS A 320 -36.39 -4.29 28.41
CA LYS A 320 -37.26 -5.30 27.75
C LYS A 320 -38.34 -4.68 26.83
N THR A 321 -38.69 -3.42 27.05
CA THR A 321 -39.68 -2.64 26.28
C THR A 321 -39.06 -1.87 25.09
N GLY A 322 -37.77 -2.05 24.79
CA GLY A 322 -37.05 -1.27 23.76
C GLY A 322 -36.48 0.07 24.25
N HIS A 323 -37.04 0.66 25.31
CA HIS A 323 -36.62 1.95 25.87
C HIS A 323 -35.12 2.03 26.21
N ILE A 324 -34.44 3.07 25.74
CA ILE A 324 -33.03 3.34 26.03
C ILE A 324 -32.87 3.69 27.53
N LYS A 325 -31.98 3.02 28.26
CA LYS A 325 -31.69 3.32 29.69
C LYS A 325 -30.29 3.88 29.94
N GLN A 326 -29.33 3.54 29.09
CA GLN A 326 -27.95 4.01 29.18
C GLN A 326 -27.40 4.21 27.77
N ALA A 327 -26.67 5.30 27.56
CA ALA A 327 -25.87 5.54 26.37
C ALA A 327 -24.45 5.96 26.78
N LYS A 328 -23.47 5.68 25.92
CA LYS A 328 -22.04 5.86 26.18
C LYS A 328 -21.37 6.88 25.29
N ALA A 329 -21.92 7.11 24.11
CA ALA A 329 -21.49 8.14 23.20
C ALA A 329 -22.70 8.85 22.57
N LEU A 330 -22.53 10.13 22.24
CA LEU A 330 -23.46 10.92 21.45
C LEU A 330 -22.71 11.44 20.21
N GLN A 331 -23.32 11.41 19.04
CA GLN A 331 -22.70 11.83 17.78
C GLN A 331 -23.51 12.94 17.12
N THR A 332 -22.83 13.98 16.65
CA THR A 332 -23.36 14.98 15.71
C THR A 332 -22.57 14.89 14.40
N VAL A 333 -23.26 14.93 13.27
CA VAL A 333 -22.66 14.98 11.93
C VAL A 333 -23.09 16.28 11.26
N VAL A 334 -22.11 17.08 10.82
CA VAL A 334 -22.35 18.26 10.00
C VAL A 334 -22.09 17.85 8.55
N GLU A 335 -23.11 18.00 7.71
CA GLU A 335 -23.06 17.63 6.29
C GLU A 335 -22.50 18.80 5.46
N LEU A 336 -21.44 18.53 4.71
CA LEU A 336 -20.72 19.50 3.89
C LEU A 336 -20.68 19.04 2.42
N MET A 337 -20.67 20.00 1.51
CA MET A 337 -20.44 19.74 0.08
C MET A 337 -19.06 19.11 -0.15
N GLY A 338 -18.97 18.15 -1.06
CA GLY A 338 -17.71 17.59 -1.53
C GLY A 338 -16.87 18.62 -2.32
N GLU A 339 -15.61 18.29 -2.63
CA GLU A 339 -14.69 19.25 -3.29
C GLU A 339 -15.20 19.70 -4.67
N HIS A 340 -15.72 18.75 -5.46
CA HIS A 340 -16.34 19.03 -6.77
C HIS A 340 -17.68 19.78 -6.65
N GLU A 341 -18.54 19.41 -5.70
CA GLU A 341 -19.84 20.09 -5.49
C GLU A 341 -19.63 21.53 -5.03
N LEU A 342 -18.70 21.76 -4.09
CA LEU A 342 -18.31 23.11 -3.65
C LEU A 342 -17.72 23.95 -4.80
N PHE A 343 -17.02 23.30 -5.73
CA PHE A 343 -16.57 23.96 -6.95
C PHE A 343 -17.75 24.35 -7.85
N GLU A 344 -18.64 23.41 -8.20
CA GLU A 344 -19.83 23.68 -9.03
C GLU A 344 -20.72 24.77 -8.41
N PHE A 345 -21.02 24.68 -7.11
CA PHE A 345 -21.94 25.56 -6.38
C PHE A 345 -21.53 27.03 -6.44
N TRP A 346 -20.23 27.32 -6.26
CA TRP A 346 -19.72 28.69 -6.34
C TRP A 346 -19.30 29.11 -7.76
N SER A 347 -19.33 28.22 -8.75
CA SER A 347 -18.91 28.51 -10.11
C SER A 347 -19.77 29.61 -10.75
N GLY A 348 -19.13 30.65 -11.29
CA GLY A 348 -19.82 31.83 -11.85
C GLY A 348 -20.42 32.80 -10.83
N HIS A 349 -20.37 32.49 -9.53
CA HIS A 349 -20.93 33.35 -8.48
C HIS A 349 -20.02 34.56 -8.16
N TYR A 350 -20.61 35.74 -7.90
CA TYR A 350 -19.88 36.99 -7.70
C TYR A 350 -18.82 36.90 -6.59
N LYS A 351 -19.09 36.12 -5.54
CA LYS A 351 -18.21 35.89 -4.38
C LYS A 351 -16.81 35.37 -4.74
N VAL A 352 -16.68 34.62 -5.84
CA VAL A 352 -15.41 33.99 -6.26
C VAL A 352 -14.91 34.46 -7.63
N HIS A 353 -15.60 35.44 -8.23
CA HIS A 353 -15.28 35.92 -9.58
C HIS A 353 -13.89 36.59 -9.65
N HIS A 354 -13.45 37.27 -8.59
CA HIS A 354 -12.15 37.97 -8.56
C HIS A 354 -10.95 37.03 -8.37
N ILE A 355 -11.15 35.81 -7.86
CA ILE A 355 -10.03 34.93 -7.50
C ILE A 355 -9.62 34.00 -8.65
N GLY A 356 -10.55 33.62 -9.53
CA GLY A 356 -10.35 32.57 -10.55
C GLY A 356 -10.57 31.18 -9.95
N TRP A 357 -11.83 30.86 -9.67
CA TRP A 357 -12.22 29.66 -8.94
C TRP A 357 -11.88 28.35 -9.68
N ASN A 358 -11.36 27.37 -8.96
CA ASN A 358 -11.05 26.02 -9.47
C ASN A 358 -11.19 24.98 -8.34
N GLN A 359 -11.21 23.69 -8.70
CA GLN A 359 -11.41 22.58 -7.74
C GLN A 359 -10.30 22.51 -6.67
N GLU A 360 -9.04 22.76 -7.02
CA GLU A 360 -7.92 22.79 -6.07
C GLU A 360 -8.12 23.86 -4.97
N ARG A 361 -8.64 25.04 -5.33
CA ARG A 361 -8.96 26.11 -4.38
C ARG A 361 -10.19 25.78 -3.55
N ALA A 362 -11.20 25.14 -4.12
CA ALA A 362 -12.36 24.62 -3.36
C ALA A 362 -11.90 23.63 -2.27
N SER A 363 -11.11 22.62 -2.66
CA SER A 363 -10.45 21.68 -1.74
C SER A 363 -9.63 22.41 -0.66
N THR A 364 -8.77 23.34 -1.06
CA THR A 364 -7.89 24.08 -0.12
C THR A 364 -8.69 24.85 0.94
N VAL A 365 -9.75 25.54 0.55
CA VAL A 365 -10.57 26.36 1.47
C VAL A 365 -11.42 25.46 2.39
N LEU A 366 -11.99 24.37 1.87
CA LEU A 366 -12.74 23.37 2.64
C LEU A 366 -11.85 22.69 3.70
N ASN A 367 -10.66 22.23 3.29
CA ASN A 367 -9.67 21.59 4.16
C ASN A 367 -9.16 22.54 5.25
N ALA A 368 -8.99 23.83 4.94
CA ALA A 368 -8.64 24.86 5.92
C ALA A 368 -9.75 25.08 6.96
N TRP A 369 -11.02 25.07 6.54
CA TRP A 369 -12.16 25.19 7.45
C TRP A 369 -12.30 23.97 8.37
N GLN A 370 -12.25 22.75 7.81
CA GLN A 370 -12.30 21.50 8.60
C GLN A 370 -11.13 21.40 9.61
N THR A 371 -9.93 21.81 9.21
CA THR A 371 -8.76 21.87 10.11
C THR A 371 -9.01 22.84 11.26
N LYS A 372 -9.54 24.04 10.99
CA LYS A 372 -9.79 25.06 12.02
C LYS A 372 -10.96 24.68 12.95
N PHE A 373 -11.99 24.02 12.40
CA PHE A 373 -13.07 23.42 13.19
C PHE A 373 -12.54 22.39 14.19
N ALA A 374 -11.69 21.46 13.72
CA ALA A 374 -11.08 20.45 14.58
C ALA A 374 -10.17 21.04 15.67
N GLN A 375 -9.37 22.06 15.34
CA GLN A 375 -8.55 22.79 16.31
C GLN A 375 -9.39 23.48 17.40
N GLU A 376 -10.55 24.06 17.05
CA GLU A 376 -11.43 24.68 18.04
C GLU A 376 -12.09 23.64 18.95
N VAL A 377 -12.50 22.47 18.43
CA VAL A 377 -12.98 21.36 19.26
C VAL A 377 -11.90 20.89 20.24
N ASP A 378 -10.66 20.66 19.80
CA ASP A 378 -9.54 20.30 20.66
C ASP A 378 -9.26 21.35 21.75
N ARG A 379 -9.26 22.63 21.38
CA ARG A 379 -9.07 23.74 22.31
C ARG A 379 -10.17 23.80 23.38
N LEU A 380 -11.42 23.57 22.99
CA LEU A 380 -12.56 23.55 23.91
C LEU A 380 -12.54 22.32 24.83
N THR A 381 -12.18 21.14 24.32
CA THR A 381 -12.01 19.92 25.10
C THR A 381 -10.95 20.11 26.19
N LYS A 382 -9.74 20.56 25.82
CA LYS A 382 -8.64 20.79 26.77
C LYS A 382 -8.97 21.83 27.86
N ALA A 383 -9.72 22.88 27.50
CA ALA A 383 -10.19 23.86 28.48
C ALA A 383 -11.22 23.28 29.48
N LYS A 384 -12.07 22.34 29.03
CA LYS A 384 -13.04 21.63 29.89
C LYS A 384 -12.37 20.55 30.76
N GLU A 385 -11.35 19.86 30.27
CA GLU A 385 -10.54 18.91 31.07
C GLU A 385 -9.90 19.61 32.29
N GLN A 386 -9.30 20.78 32.09
CA GLN A 386 -8.76 21.62 33.17
C GLN A 386 -9.82 22.09 34.18
N SER A 387 -11.09 22.13 33.76
CA SER A 387 -12.24 22.53 34.58
C SER A 387 -12.96 21.34 35.24
N SER A 388 -12.34 20.14 35.25
CA SER A 388 -12.90 18.90 35.83
C SER A 388 -14.20 18.38 35.17
N SER A 389 -14.38 18.62 33.87
CA SER A 389 -15.44 17.98 33.08
C SER A 389 -15.23 16.46 32.96
N SER A 390 -16.26 15.66 33.19
CA SER A 390 -16.24 14.20 32.98
C SER A 390 -16.42 13.78 31.51
N TYR A 391 -16.48 14.73 30.57
CA TYR A 391 -16.76 14.51 29.15
C TYR A 391 -15.56 14.86 28.26
N LEU A 392 -15.29 13.98 27.30
CA LEU A 392 -14.32 14.10 26.23
C LEU A 392 -15.05 14.31 24.90
N PHE A 393 -14.63 15.31 24.10
CA PHE A 393 -15.18 15.56 22.77
C PHE A 393 -14.10 15.34 21.71
N LEU A 394 -14.46 14.55 20.69
CA LEU A 394 -13.58 14.05 19.65
C LEU A 394 -14.16 14.44 18.28
N THR A 395 -13.30 14.78 17.33
CA THR A 395 -13.69 15.25 15.99
C THR A 395 -13.04 14.39 14.91
N PHE A 396 -13.68 14.29 13.75
CA PHE A 396 -13.19 13.52 12.62
C PHE A 396 -13.62 14.11 11.28
N SER A 397 -12.68 14.12 10.33
CA SER A 397 -12.90 14.35 8.90
C SER A 397 -11.87 13.56 8.09
N THR A 398 -12.22 13.17 6.86
CA THR A 398 -11.32 12.48 5.93
C THR A 398 -10.12 13.35 5.54
N ALA A 399 -10.34 14.66 5.38
CA ALA A 399 -9.30 15.65 5.17
C ALA A 399 -8.22 15.66 6.26
N ASN A 400 -8.62 15.64 7.54
CA ASN A 400 -7.67 15.61 8.65
C ASN A 400 -6.85 14.31 8.65
N VAL A 401 -7.49 13.18 8.36
CA VAL A 401 -6.81 11.87 8.23
C VAL A 401 -5.76 11.91 7.12
N ASN A 402 -6.12 12.38 5.92
CA ASN A 402 -5.17 12.52 4.81
C ASN A 402 -4.02 13.49 5.16
N ARG A 403 -4.32 14.60 5.85
CA ARG A 403 -3.33 15.55 6.36
C ARG A 403 -2.34 14.90 7.33
N ILE A 404 -2.84 14.10 8.29
CA ILE A 404 -2.00 13.38 9.28
C ILE A 404 -1.14 12.32 8.57
N LEU A 405 -1.72 11.53 7.67
CA LEU A 405 -0.98 10.55 6.88
C LEU A 405 0.12 11.22 6.04
N LYS A 406 -0.14 12.40 5.47
CA LYS A 406 0.84 13.21 4.73
C LYS A 406 1.94 13.77 5.63
N GLU A 407 1.59 14.31 6.78
CA GLU A 407 2.53 14.85 7.76
C GLU A 407 3.52 13.78 8.25
N TYR A 408 3.01 12.61 8.68
CA TYR A 408 3.83 11.52 9.21
C TYR A 408 4.47 10.62 8.14
N SER A 409 4.03 10.65 6.88
CA SER A 409 4.74 9.94 5.80
C SER A 409 6.12 10.52 5.50
N ASN A 410 6.38 11.78 5.87
CA ASN A 410 7.67 12.42 5.69
C ASN A 410 8.78 11.66 6.44
N PRO A 411 9.93 11.40 5.79
CA PRO A 411 11.02 10.63 6.39
C PRO A 411 11.71 11.40 7.53
N ASN A 412 11.65 10.86 8.75
CA ASN A 412 12.42 11.38 9.88
C ASN A 412 13.90 10.96 9.74
N PHE A 413 14.71 11.80 9.08
CA PHE A 413 16.14 11.57 8.84
C PHE A 413 16.96 11.32 10.13
N ILE A 414 16.56 11.89 11.26
CA ILE A 414 17.23 11.67 12.56
C ILE A 414 17.01 10.22 13.00
N LYS A 415 15.76 9.72 12.95
CA LYS A 415 15.43 8.32 13.27
C LYS A 415 16.21 7.36 12.37
N PHE A 416 16.26 7.61 11.06
CA PHE A 416 17.07 6.83 10.11
C PHE A 416 18.56 6.80 10.47
N GLY A 417 19.16 7.96 10.73
CA GLY A 417 20.58 8.07 11.08
C GLY A 417 20.93 7.30 12.35
N ILE A 418 20.07 7.37 13.38
CA ILE A 418 20.22 6.61 14.62
C ILE A 418 20.15 5.10 14.34
N VAL A 419 19.15 4.62 13.59
CA VAL A 419 19.01 3.17 13.30
C VAL A 419 20.22 2.63 12.55
N ILE A 420 20.63 3.30 11.47
CA ILE A 420 21.75 2.86 10.64
C ILE A 420 23.05 2.90 11.46
N GLY A 421 23.22 3.91 12.32
CA GLY A 421 24.31 4.00 13.28
C GLY A 421 24.36 2.84 14.27
N VAL A 422 23.22 2.47 14.87
CA VAL A 422 23.11 1.32 15.79
C VAL A 422 23.43 0.00 15.09
N LEU A 423 22.87 -0.25 13.90
CA LEU A 423 23.14 -1.47 13.14
C LEU A 423 24.61 -1.57 12.69
N ALA A 424 25.21 -0.46 12.28
CA ALA A 424 26.62 -0.42 11.89
C ALA A 424 27.54 -0.60 13.11
N ALA A 425 27.22 0.00 14.26
CA ALA A 425 27.95 -0.18 15.51
C ALA A 425 27.85 -1.63 16.04
N TYR A 426 26.68 -2.25 15.95
CA TYR A 426 26.51 -3.68 16.22
C TYR A 426 27.41 -4.54 15.31
N GLY A 427 27.45 -4.23 14.01
CA GLY A 427 28.37 -4.89 13.07
C GLY A 427 29.85 -4.74 13.47
N TRP A 428 30.26 -3.53 13.87
CA TRP A 428 31.61 -3.26 14.37
C TRP A 428 31.96 -4.15 15.57
N ILE A 429 31.10 -4.14 16.60
CA ILE A 429 31.30 -4.83 17.88
C ILE A 429 31.34 -6.36 17.68
N MET A 430 30.44 -6.91 16.86
CA MET A 430 30.29 -8.37 16.71
C MET A 430 31.32 -9.02 15.78
N GLN A 431 31.97 -8.25 14.90
CA GLN A 431 32.87 -8.83 13.90
C GLN A 431 34.09 -7.94 13.58
N SER A 432 33.89 -6.76 12.99
CA SER A 432 34.99 -5.89 12.52
C SER A 432 34.49 -4.56 11.97
N SER A 433 35.40 -3.61 11.77
CA SER A 433 35.17 -2.36 11.02
C SER A 433 34.66 -2.57 9.59
N LEU A 434 34.91 -3.74 8.99
CA LEU A 434 34.38 -4.09 7.65
C LEU A 434 32.87 -4.34 7.67
N ALA A 435 32.32 -4.82 8.79
CA ALA A 435 30.86 -4.98 8.96
C ALA A 435 30.15 -3.62 9.13
N PHE A 436 30.81 -2.65 9.77
CA PHE A 436 30.32 -1.28 9.85
C PHE A 436 30.21 -0.66 8.45
N ILE A 437 31.29 -0.71 7.67
CA ILE A 437 31.30 -0.18 6.29
C ILE A 437 30.32 -0.96 5.41
N GLY A 438 30.23 -2.28 5.56
CA GLY A 438 29.27 -3.11 4.83
C GLY A 438 27.81 -2.73 5.13
N THR A 439 27.47 -2.45 6.40
CA THR A 439 26.12 -1.98 6.78
C THR A 439 25.79 -0.63 6.13
N LEU A 440 26.75 0.30 6.09
CA LEU A 440 26.58 1.58 5.38
C LEU A 440 26.39 1.41 3.87
N VAL A 441 27.11 0.47 3.24
CA VAL A 441 26.92 0.11 1.83
C VAL A 441 25.52 -0.44 1.58
N LEU A 442 24.98 -1.27 2.48
CA LEU A 442 23.62 -1.83 2.35
C LEU A 442 22.53 -0.76 2.53
N ALA A 443 22.71 0.18 3.47
CA ALA A 443 21.83 1.33 3.62
C ALA A 443 21.88 2.26 2.39
N SER A 444 23.05 2.45 1.79
CA SER A 444 23.20 3.22 0.55
C SER A 444 22.59 2.49 -0.66
N ALA A 445 22.70 1.15 -0.72
CA ALA A 445 22.05 0.34 -1.75
C ALA A 445 20.51 0.34 -1.61
N THR A 446 19.98 0.36 -0.38
CA THR A 446 18.55 0.62 -0.10
C THR A 446 18.12 1.98 -0.67
N THR A 447 18.92 3.03 -0.43
CA THR A 447 18.65 4.40 -0.89
C THR A 447 18.63 4.46 -2.44
N ALA A 448 19.60 3.82 -3.09
CA ALA A 448 19.66 3.71 -4.54
C ALA A 448 18.46 2.94 -5.14
N ALA A 449 18.05 1.83 -4.52
CA ALA A 449 16.91 1.04 -4.96
C ALA A 449 15.59 1.81 -4.87
N LEU A 450 15.35 2.55 -3.77
CA LEU A 450 14.17 3.43 -3.64
C LEU A 450 14.20 4.58 -4.66
N GLY A 451 15.38 5.09 -5.01
CA GLY A 451 15.54 6.05 -6.11
C GLY A 451 15.17 5.47 -7.47
N VAL A 452 15.50 4.20 -7.75
CA VAL A 452 15.04 3.49 -8.97
C VAL A 452 13.54 3.26 -8.97
N CYS A 453 12.94 2.88 -7.84
CA CYS A 453 11.49 2.77 -7.70
C CYS A 453 10.79 4.10 -8.00
N SER A 454 11.33 5.21 -7.47
CA SER A 454 10.82 6.58 -7.72
C SER A 454 10.92 6.95 -9.20
N LEU A 455 12.06 6.67 -9.86
CA LEU A 455 12.24 6.88 -11.30
C LEU A 455 11.32 6.01 -12.18
N SER A 456 10.87 4.87 -11.66
CA SER A 456 9.91 3.98 -12.31
C SER A 456 8.45 4.35 -12.01
N GLY A 457 8.19 5.49 -11.37
CA GLY A 457 6.84 5.96 -11.04
C GLY A 457 6.15 5.16 -9.92
N ILE A 458 6.89 4.35 -9.16
CA ILE A 458 6.34 3.60 -8.02
C ILE A 458 6.27 4.57 -6.83
N PRO A 459 5.06 4.94 -6.34
CA PRO A 459 4.91 5.92 -5.29
C PRO A 459 5.45 5.40 -3.95
N ILE A 460 5.78 6.30 -3.04
CA ILE A 460 6.26 5.96 -1.70
C ILE A 460 5.16 6.25 -0.67
N ASN A 461 4.96 5.32 0.27
CA ASN A 461 3.95 5.40 1.31
C ASN A 461 4.57 5.31 2.71
N LEU A 462 3.73 5.41 3.76
CA LEU A 462 4.12 5.35 5.17
C LEU A 462 4.96 4.11 5.54
N LEU A 463 4.69 2.95 4.94
CA LEU A 463 5.39 1.69 5.23
C LEU A 463 6.75 1.66 4.54
N SER A 464 6.81 2.17 3.32
CA SER A 464 8.04 2.34 2.55
C SER A 464 9.05 3.25 3.24
N THR A 465 8.60 4.25 4.01
CA THR A 465 9.50 5.07 4.85
C THR A 465 9.76 4.43 6.21
N HIS A 466 8.74 4.14 7.02
CA HIS A 466 8.96 3.76 8.44
C HIS A 466 9.38 2.31 8.68
N VAL A 467 9.17 1.39 7.72
CA VAL A 467 9.35 -0.06 7.93
C VAL A 467 10.44 -0.64 7.02
N LEU A 468 10.32 -0.35 5.72
CA LEU A 468 11.06 -1.03 4.66
C LEU A 468 12.60 -0.94 4.76
N PRO A 469 13.24 0.22 5.06
CA PRO A 469 14.70 0.33 5.08
C PRO A 469 15.33 -0.47 6.23
N PHE A 470 14.63 -0.60 7.36
CA PHE A 470 15.15 -1.27 8.56
C PHE A 470 15.07 -2.80 8.45
N ILE A 471 13.95 -3.32 7.93
CA ILE A 471 13.79 -4.77 7.71
C ILE A 471 14.78 -5.26 6.65
N THR A 472 14.87 -4.59 5.50
CA THR A 472 15.68 -5.05 4.37
C THR A 472 17.18 -5.08 4.68
N VAL A 473 17.71 -4.05 5.35
CA VAL A 473 19.11 -4.06 5.82
C VAL A 473 19.33 -5.20 6.84
N GLY A 474 18.43 -5.37 7.82
CA GLY A 474 18.50 -6.48 8.79
C GLY A 474 18.44 -7.87 8.14
N LEU A 475 17.64 -8.02 7.07
CA LEU A 475 17.60 -9.25 6.27
C LEU A 475 18.94 -9.50 5.56
N ALA A 476 19.53 -8.46 4.95
CA ALA A 476 20.78 -8.58 4.21
C ALA A 476 22.00 -8.85 5.12
N MET A 477 22.00 -8.38 6.38
CA MET A 477 23.14 -8.54 7.29
C MET A 477 23.61 -10.00 7.49
N ARG A 478 22.72 -11.00 7.38
CA ARG A 478 23.10 -12.43 7.40
C ARG A 478 24.16 -12.76 6.34
N ASP A 479 23.97 -12.29 5.11
CA ASP A 479 24.83 -12.63 3.97
C ASP A 479 26.17 -11.90 4.05
N MET A 480 26.16 -10.67 4.59
CA MET A 480 27.38 -9.96 4.97
C MET A 480 28.16 -10.75 6.03
N PHE A 481 27.51 -11.21 7.11
CA PHE A 481 28.18 -12.00 8.15
C PHE A 481 28.69 -13.35 7.64
N LEU A 482 27.99 -14.00 6.68
CA LEU A 482 28.48 -15.21 6.02
C LEU A 482 29.79 -14.96 5.27
N ILE A 483 29.86 -13.90 4.44
CA ILE A 483 31.08 -13.48 3.75
C ILE A 483 32.20 -13.13 4.74
N LEU A 484 31.88 -12.35 5.78
CA LEU A 484 32.86 -11.90 6.77
C LEU A 484 33.37 -13.01 7.67
N ASN A 485 32.59 -14.06 7.93
CA ASN A 485 33.02 -15.21 8.72
C ASN A 485 34.06 -16.03 7.92
N GLU A 486 33.82 -16.29 6.63
CA GLU A 486 34.83 -16.91 5.76
C GLU A 486 36.10 -16.05 5.62
N HIS A 487 35.97 -14.71 5.63
CA HIS A 487 37.15 -13.82 5.65
C HIS A 487 38.03 -13.99 6.90
N THR A 488 37.46 -14.32 8.07
CA THR A 488 38.27 -14.55 9.29
C THR A 488 39.22 -15.74 9.19
N LYS A 489 38.98 -16.64 8.23
CA LYS A 489 39.82 -17.81 7.91
C LYS A 489 41.07 -17.45 7.11
N ASP A 490 41.36 -16.15 6.90
CA ASP A 490 42.48 -15.62 6.11
C ASP A 490 42.45 -16.07 4.62
N LEU A 491 41.26 -16.40 4.08
CA LEU A 491 41.01 -16.78 2.67
C LEU A 491 41.10 -15.57 1.71
N SER A 492 41.40 -15.84 0.43
CA SER A 492 41.40 -14.80 -0.62
C SER A 492 39.98 -14.44 -1.08
N PRO A 493 39.71 -13.20 -1.55
CA PRO A 493 38.39 -12.79 -2.03
C PRO A 493 37.77 -13.71 -3.11
N PRO A 494 38.52 -14.22 -4.12
CA PRO A 494 37.99 -15.14 -5.11
C PRO A 494 37.46 -16.45 -4.51
N GLU A 495 38.15 -16.96 -3.49
CA GLU A 495 37.81 -18.22 -2.80
C GLU A 495 36.62 -18.03 -1.84
N ILE A 496 36.49 -16.86 -1.23
CA ILE A 496 35.31 -16.50 -0.42
C ILE A 496 34.07 -16.42 -1.34
N VAL A 497 34.15 -15.70 -2.45
CA VAL A 497 33.03 -15.51 -3.39
C VAL A 497 32.62 -16.82 -4.06
N SER A 498 33.54 -17.73 -4.37
CA SER A 498 33.18 -19.06 -4.91
C SER A 498 32.51 -19.97 -3.87
N ARG A 499 32.82 -19.83 -2.57
CA ARG A 499 32.19 -20.61 -1.50
C ARG A 499 30.81 -20.06 -1.12
N THR A 500 30.66 -18.75 -0.88
CA THR A 500 29.40 -18.17 -0.38
C THR A 500 28.44 -17.72 -1.49
N GLY A 501 28.96 -17.30 -2.64
CA GLY A 501 28.19 -16.69 -3.73
C GLY A 501 27.00 -17.53 -4.26
N PRO A 502 27.07 -18.87 -4.40
CA PRO A 502 25.93 -19.66 -4.85
C PRO A 502 24.72 -19.54 -3.90
N SER A 503 24.97 -19.53 -2.59
CA SER A 503 23.91 -19.40 -1.58
C SER A 503 23.30 -17.99 -1.57
N ILE A 504 24.12 -16.96 -1.81
CA ILE A 504 23.67 -15.56 -1.87
C ILE A 504 22.80 -15.35 -3.11
N ILE A 505 23.22 -15.87 -4.28
CA ILE A 505 22.43 -15.79 -5.53
C ILE A 505 21.09 -16.51 -5.36
N SER A 506 21.06 -17.74 -4.82
CA SER A 506 19.79 -18.43 -4.58
C SER A 506 18.91 -17.69 -3.58
N THR A 507 19.47 -17.11 -2.51
CA THR A 507 18.69 -16.32 -1.54
C THR A 507 18.09 -15.07 -2.21
N MET A 508 18.88 -14.33 -2.99
CA MET A 508 18.44 -13.14 -3.72
C MET A 508 17.28 -13.46 -4.68
N LEU A 509 17.41 -14.53 -5.47
CA LEU A 509 16.37 -14.93 -6.44
C LEU A 509 15.08 -15.40 -5.76
N ILE A 510 15.18 -16.20 -4.70
CA ILE A 510 13.99 -16.68 -3.95
C ILE A 510 13.27 -15.52 -3.29
N ASN A 511 14.00 -14.62 -2.63
CA ASN A 511 13.42 -13.46 -1.95
C ASN A 511 12.75 -12.52 -2.97
N ALA A 512 13.40 -12.22 -4.10
CA ALA A 512 12.83 -11.38 -5.15
C ALA A 512 11.56 -12.01 -5.76
N ALA A 513 11.58 -13.31 -6.05
CA ALA A 513 10.40 -14.02 -6.59
C ALA A 513 9.25 -14.12 -5.56
N THR A 514 9.55 -14.26 -4.28
CA THR A 514 8.55 -14.26 -3.18
C THR A 514 7.88 -12.88 -3.08
N PHE A 515 8.65 -11.80 -3.11
CA PHE A 515 8.09 -10.44 -3.10
C PHE A 515 7.30 -10.14 -4.39
N LEU A 516 7.77 -10.56 -5.56
CA LEU A 516 7.02 -10.41 -6.81
C LEU A 516 5.68 -11.20 -6.78
N SER A 517 5.68 -12.41 -6.22
CA SER A 517 4.45 -13.20 -5.99
C SER A 517 3.49 -12.53 -5.00
N THR A 518 4.02 -11.67 -4.12
CA THR A 518 3.24 -10.89 -3.15
C THR A 518 2.64 -9.63 -3.75
N ALA A 519 3.15 -9.14 -4.88
CA ALA A 519 2.57 -7.99 -5.60
C ALA A 519 1.22 -8.31 -6.27
N ILE A 520 0.78 -9.58 -6.28
CA ILE A 520 -0.54 -10.01 -6.78
C ILE A 520 -1.69 -9.49 -5.88
N LEU A 521 -1.40 -9.04 -4.66
CA LEU A 521 -2.40 -8.50 -3.73
C LEU A 521 -3.19 -7.31 -4.32
N PRO A 522 -4.51 -7.20 -4.03
CA PRO A 522 -5.36 -6.10 -4.50
C PRO A 522 -5.03 -4.78 -3.78
N VAL A 523 -4.52 -4.84 -2.54
CA VAL A 523 -4.21 -3.68 -1.70
C VAL A 523 -3.08 -2.84 -2.33
N PRO A 524 -3.32 -1.60 -2.82
CA PRO A 524 -2.31 -0.85 -3.56
C PRO A 524 -1.05 -0.56 -2.74
N ALA A 525 -1.20 -0.14 -1.47
CA ALA A 525 -0.07 0.14 -0.60
C ALA A 525 0.86 -1.08 -0.38
N LEU A 526 0.31 -2.29 -0.35
CA LEU A 526 1.08 -3.53 -0.16
C LEU A 526 1.67 -4.06 -1.46
N ARG A 527 0.96 -3.93 -2.58
CA ARG A 527 1.48 -4.19 -3.93
C ARG A 527 2.74 -3.35 -4.18
N VAL A 528 2.65 -2.05 -3.91
CA VAL A 528 3.78 -1.09 -3.99
C VAL A 528 4.94 -1.48 -3.06
N LEU A 529 4.66 -1.78 -1.79
CA LEU A 529 5.67 -2.20 -0.81
C LEU A 529 6.40 -3.48 -1.27
N ALA A 530 5.68 -4.47 -1.79
CA ALA A 530 6.24 -5.72 -2.28
C ALA A 530 7.13 -5.51 -3.52
N LEU A 531 6.73 -4.66 -4.46
CA LEU A 531 7.55 -4.30 -5.62
C LEU A 531 8.85 -3.59 -5.20
N GLN A 532 8.78 -2.66 -4.24
CA GLN A 532 9.97 -2.01 -3.68
C GLN A 532 10.90 -3.02 -2.99
N CYS A 533 10.36 -3.93 -2.17
CA CYS A 533 11.14 -5.03 -1.57
C CYS A 533 11.88 -5.87 -2.62
N ALA A 534 11.22 -6.22 -3.73
CA ALA A 534 11.83 -7.02 -4.79
C ALA A 534 13.04 -6.32 -5.43
N VAL A 535 12.92 -5.03 -5.76
CA VAL A 535 14.04 -4.23 -6.30
C VAL A 535 15.18 -4.10 -5.28
N MET A 536 14.85 -3.82 -4.01
CA MET A 536 15.84 -3.64 -2.95
C MET A 536 16.69 -4.89 -2.69
N VAL A 537 16.08 -6.07 -2.67
CA VAL A 537 16.80 -7.34 -2.50
C VAL A 537 17.81 -7.58 -3.64
N ILE A 538 17.47 -7.22 -4.88
CA ILE A 538 18.37 -7.34 -6.03
C ILE A 538 19.58 -6.39 -5.85
N PHE A 539 19.35 -5.15 -5.43
CA PHE A 539 20.41 -4.18 -5.14
C PHE A 539 21.31 -4.63 -3.96
N HIS A 540 20.73 -5.21 -2.91
CA HIS A 540 21.50 -5.81 -1.81
C HIS A 540 22.34 -7.00 -2.29
N GLY A 541 21.78 -7.92 -3.07
CA GLY A 541 22.51 -9.05 -3.65
C GLY A 541 23.68 -8.61 -4.54
N ALA A 542 23.47 -7.60 -5.39
CA ALA A 542 24.52 -7.00 -6.21
C ALA A 542 25.63 -6.36 -5.34
N ALA A 543 25.27 -5.62 -4.29
CA ALA A 543 26.23 -5.05 -3.35
C ALA A 543 27.06 -6.12 -2.61
N MET A 544 26.43 -7.24 -2.20
CA MET A 544 27.11 -8.37 -1.56
C MET A 544 28.09 -9.11 -2.49
N LEU A 545 27.77 -9.21 -3.78
CA LEU A 545 28.59 -9.95 -4.76
C LEU A 545 29.70 -9.09 -5.39
N VAL A 546 29.56 -7.76 -5.40
CA VAL A 546 30.52 -6.84 -6.04
C VAL A 546 31.25 -5.97 -5.03
N VAL A 547 30.52 -5.20 -4.21
CA VAL A 547 31.10 -4.14 -3.36
C VAL A 547 31.80 -4.72 -2.14
N ILE A 548 31.17 -5.65 -1.42
CA ILE A 548 31.75 -6.26 -0.22
C ILE A 548 33.08 -7.01 -0.54
N PRO A 549 33.19 -7.82 -1.62
CA PRO A 549 34.47 -8.43 -2.01
C PRO A 549 35.55 -7.42 -2.41
N CYS A 550 35.18 -6.28 -3.05
CA CYS A 550 36.13 -5.20 -3.32
C CYS A 550 36.66 -4.55 -2.03
N LEU A 551 35.80 -4.34 -1.02
CA LEU A 551 36.22 -3.86 0.29
C LEU A 551 37.14 -4.86 1.00
N LEU A 552 36.86 -6.16 0.92
CA LEU A 552 37.75 -7.21 1.44
C LEU A 552 39.12 -7.21 0.75
N ALA A 553 39.15 -7.12 -0.57
CA ALA A 553 40.39 -7.04 -1.35
C ALA A 553 41.22 -5.80 -0.96
N LEU A 554 40.56 -4.64 -0.79
CA LEU A 554 41.21 -3.41 -0.32
C LEU A 554 41.74 -3.54 1.10
N ALA A 555 40.98 -4.12 2.03
CA ALA A 555 41.40 -4.35 3.41
C ALA A 555 42.61 -5.29 3.50
N GLN A 556 42.64 -6.36 2.69
CA GLN A 556 43.79 -7.25 2.59
C GLN A 556 45.03 -6.55 2.02
N ARG A 557 44.87 -5.66 1.02
CA ARG A 557 45.96 -4.82 0.51
C ARG A 557 46.48 -3.87 1.60
N CYS A 558 45.60 -3.17 2.30
CA CYS A 558 45.97 -2.26 3.39
C CYS A 558 46.71 -2.97 4.54
N ARG A 559 46.27 -4.20 4.88
CA ARG A 559 46.95 -5.07 5.86
C ARG A 559 48.32 -5.57 5.36
N LYS A 560 48.49 -5.85 4.06
CA LYS A 560 49.80 -6.19 3.45
C LYS A 560 50.75 -4.98 3.38
N SER A 561 50.22 -3.76 3.40
CA SER A 561 50.98 -2.50 3.34
C SER A 561 51.14 -1.78 4.70
N ASP A 562 50.87 -2.47 5.82
CA ASP A 562 51.03 -1.96 7.20
C ASP A 562 50.35 -0.61 7.51
N VAL A 563 49.22 -0.32 6.83
CA VAL A 563 48.44 0.91 7.03
C VAL A 563 47.93 0.97 8.48
N PRO A 564 48.11 2.10 9.21
CA PRO A 564 47.87 2.16 10.66
C PRO A 564 46.51 1.64 11.14
N CYS A 565 45.44 1.90 10.37
CA CYS A 565 44.06 1.55 10.73
C CYS A 565 43.73 0.04 10.63
N PHE A 566 44.63 -0.80 10.10
CA PHE A 566 44.41 -2.23 9.84
C PHE A 566 45.51 -3.14 10.41
N LYS A 567 46.33 -2.63 11.33
CA LYS A 567 47.39 -3.42 11.98
C LYS A 567 46.81 -4.53 12.87
N LYS A 568 47.56 -5.63 12.96
CA LYS A 568 47.36 -6.75 13.88
C LYS A 568 48.60 -6.81 14.76
N ASP A 569 48.45 -7.00 16.07
CA ASP A 569 49.62 -7.12 16.95
C ASP A 569 50.54 -8.24 16.47
N SER A 570 51.79 -7.87 16.23
CA SER A 570 52.73 -8.70 15.47
C SER A 570 53.43 -9.72 16.34
N LYS A 571 53.33 -11.00 15.93
CA LYS A 571 54.39 -12.00 16.10
C LYS A 571 54.12 -13.21 15.19
N ARG A 572 54.62 -13.18 13.96
CA ARG A 572 54.94 -14.41 13.20
C ARG A 572 55.99 -14.15 12.12
N THR A 573 57.03 -14.98 12.17
CA THR A 573 58.21 -14.91 11.31
C THR A 573 57.90 -15.42 9.89
N THR A 574 58.31 -14.67 8.87
CA THR A 574 58.17 -15.06 7.47
C THR A 574 59.16 -16.17 7.10
N ILE A 575 58.69 -17.25 6.47
CA ILE A 575 59.54 -18.22 5.77
C ILE A 575 59.32 -18.01 4.27
N GLN A 576 60.38 -17.68 3.54
CA GLN A 576 60.38 -17.74 2.08
C GLN A 576 60.56 -19.19 1.62
N ASN A 577 59.83 -19.59 0.58
CA ASN A 577 60.23 -20.73 -0.27
C ASN A 577 59.79 -20.44 -1.72
N ASN A 578 60.64 -20.83 -2.67
CA ASN A 578 60.45 -20.59 -4.11
C ASN A 578 60.03 -21.86 -4.85
N ASN A 579 59.47 -21.66 -6.06
CA ASN A 579 59.30 -22.59 -7.18
C ASN A 579 58.04 -23.51 -7.21
N ASN A 580 56.99 -22.96 -7.82
CA ASN A 580 56.28 -23.43 -9.01
C ASN A 580 55.65 -24.85 -9.08
N ASN A 581 54.38 -24.83 -9.49
CA ASN A 581 53.67 -25.84 -10.30
C ASN A 581 53.08 -27.10 -9.64
N LEU A 582 53.09 -27.21 -8.31
CA LEU A 582 52.21 -28.14 -7.56
C LEU A 582 51.40 -27.40 -6.47
N GLU A 583 50.96 -26.19 -6.78
CA GLU A 583 50.62 -25.18 -5.78
C GLU A 583 49.14 -25.06 -5.41
N HIS A 584 48.18 -25.42 -6.28
CA HIS A 584 46.76 -25.09 -5.99
C HIS A 584 46.19 -25.90 -4.80
N GLY A 585 46.21 -27.24 -4.88
CA GLY A 585 45.74 -28.10 -3.79
C GLY A 585 46.60 -27.97 -2.52
N THR A 586 47.92 -28.01 -2.72
CA THR A 586 48.95 -27.21 -2.03
C THR A 586 48.54 -26.18 -0.98
N ASN A 587 48.32 -24.98 -1.51
CA ASN A 587 48.05 -23.75 -0.80
C ASN A 587 46.66 -23.76 -0.17
N LEU A 588 45.66 -24.40 -0.80
CA LEU A 588 44.33 -24.58 -0.20
C LEU A 588 44.40 -25.33 1.12
N LEU A 589 45.15 -26.44 1.12
CA LEU A 589 45.40 -27.28 2.31
C LEU A 589 46.15 -26.55 3.41
N THR A 590 47.18 -25.78 3.04
CA THR A 590 47.99 -25.03 3.99
C THR A 590 47.19 -23.88 4.63
N ALA A 591 46.30 -23.24 3.88
CA ALA A 591 45.35 -22.26 4.41
C ALA A 591 44.34 -22.90 5.38
N GLU A 592 43.75 -24.05 5.03
CA GLU A 592 42.79 -24.76 5.90
C GLU A 592 43.42 -25.30 7.20
N LEU A 593 44.67 -25.79 7.16
CA LEU A 593 45.40 -26.25 8.35
C LEU A 593 45.74 -25.13 9.33
N ILE A 594 46.01 -23.91 8.84
CA ILE A 594 46.18 -22.72 9.69
C ILE A 594 44.83 -22.27 10.27
N CYS A 595 43.76 -22.40 9.50
CA CYS A 595 42.38 -22.04 9.87
C CYS A 595 41.81 -22.90 11.01
N HIS A 596 42.04 -24.23 11.02
CA HIS A 596 41.48 -25.14 12.03
C HIS A 596 41.87 -24.78 13.49
N ARG A 597 42.90 -23.94 13.68
CA ARG A 597 43.37 -23.44 14.98
C ARG A 597 42.58 -22.24 15.54
N LYS A 598 41.60 -21.70 14.81
CA LYS A 598 40.73 -20.58 15.25
C LYS A 598 39.23 -20.89 15.04
N LYS A 599 38.67 -21.78 15.87
CA LYS A 599 37.21 -21.99 15.88
C LYS A 599 36.51 -20.82 16.59
N SER A 600 35.41 -20.32 16.04
CA SER A 600 34.53 -19.35 16.72
C SER A 600 34.01 -19.97 18.02
N ILE A 601 34.07 -19.22 19.12
CA ILE A 601 33.60 -19.65 20.44
C ILE A 601 32.12 -20.06 20.37
N ILE A 602 31.32 -19.30 19.60
CA ILE A 602 29.90 -19.55 19.34
C ILE A 602 29.70 -20.92 18.66
N SER A 603 30.44 -21.17 17.57
CA SER A 603 30.38 -22.45 16.84
C SER A 603 30.80 -23.63 17.73
N TYR A 604 31.85 -23.46 18.54
CA TYR A 604 32.26 -24.48 19.52
C TYR A 604 31.14 -24.82 20.53
N PHE A 605 30.50 -23.81 21.13
CA PHE A 605 29.39 -24.04 22.06
C PHE A 605 28.18 -24.69 21.38
N ILE A 606 27.81 -24.26 20.17
CA ILE A 606 26.68 -24.83 19.42
C ILE A 606 26.95 -26.28 19.01
N VAL A 607 28.14 -26.62 18.52
CA VAL A 607 28.52 -28.00 18.20
C VAL A 607 28.58 -28.88 19.46
N ARG A 608 29.01 -28.33 20.60
CA ARG A 608 29.01 -29.03 21.89
C ARG A 608 27.59 -29.28 22.40
N TYR A 609 26.69 -28.30 22.30
CA TYR A 609 25.26 -28.43 22.62
C TYR A 609 24.59 -29.49 21.73
N LEU A 610 24.81 -29.42 20.42
CA LEU A 610 24.29 -30.38 19.44
C LEU A 610 24.68 -31.82 19.80
N LYS A 611 25.97 -32.08 20.06
CA LYS A 611 26.48 -33.42 20.39
C LYS A 611 26.08 -33.90 21.79
N SER A 612 26.07 -33.04 22.79
CA SER A 612 25.88 -33.44 24.20
C SER A 612 24.41 -33.48 24.64
N VAL A 613 23.54 -32.73 23.95
CA VAL A 613 22.12 -32.57 24.29
C VAL A 613 21.23 -32.98 23.12
N LEU A 614 21.26 -32.24 22.01
CA LEU A 614 20.23 -32.34 20.96
C LEU A 614 20.20 -33.70 20.25
N LEU A 615 21.37 -34.33 20.05
CA LEU A 615 21.46 -35.62 19.36
C LEU A 615 21.12 -36.84 20.23
N LYS A 616 20.87 -36.69 21.54
CA LYS A 616 20.47 -37.82 22.41
C LYS A 616 19.11 -38.41 21.98
N PRO A 617 18.95 -39.74 21.94
CA PRO A 617 17.70 -40.37 21.48
C PRO A 617 16.46 -39.92 22.26
N THR A 618 16.56 -39.79 23.59
CA THR A 618 15.46 -39.32 24.45
C THR A 618 15.05 -37.88 24.13
N VAL A 619 16.03 -36.99 23.91
CA VAL A 619 15.79 -35.58 23.58
C VAL A 619 15.13 -35.44 22.20
N LYS A 620 15.53 -36.24 21.21
CA LYS A 620 14.89 -36.28 19.88
C LYS A 620 13.40 -36.63 19.98
N VAL A 621 13.05 -37.66 20.74
CA VAL A 621 11.63 -38.10 20.91
C VAL A 621 10.80 -37.00 21.58
N VAL A 622 11.32 -36.38 22.65
CA VAL A 622 10.66 -35.27 23.33
C VAL A 622 10.45 -34.06 22.41
N LEU A 623 11.46 -33.70 21.60
CA LEU A 623 11.35 -32.59 20.65
C LEU A 623 10.38 -32.88 19.50
N CYS A 624 10.31 -34.13 19.02
CA CYS A 624 9.30 -34.54 18.05
C CYS A 624 7.88 -34.44 18.63
N LEU A 625 7.66 -34.86 19.88
CA LEU A 625 6.38 -34.69 20.58
C LEU A 625 5.99 -33.22 20.72
N ILE A 626 6.93 -32.35 21.16
CA ILE A 626 6.70 -30.91 21.27
C ILE A 626 6.33 -30.30 19.91
N TYR A 627 7.03 -30.69 18.84
CA TYR A 627 6.74 -30.22 17.48
C TYR A 627 5.36 -30.67 17.00
N THR A 628 4.96 -31.92 17.24
CA THR A 628 3.61 -32.41 16.92
C THR A 628 2.52 -31.68 17.71
N ILE A 629 2.74 -31.41 19.00
CA ILE A 629 1.81 -30.62 19.83
C ILE A 629 1.69 -29.19 19.27
N LEU A 630 2.81 -28.55 18.92
CA LEU A 630 2.81 -27.22 18.30
C LEU A 630 2.00 -27.20 16.99
N VAL A 631 2.18 -28.19 16.12
CA VAL A 631 1.40 -28.34 14.87
C VAL A 631 -0.10 -28.43 15.17
N ILE A 632 -0.51 -29.25 16.14
CA ILE A 632 -1.92 -29.40 16.53
C ILE A 632 -2.50 -28.07 17.05
N VAL A 633 -1.75 -27.35 17.89
CA VAL A 633 -2.17 -26.03 18.42
C VAL A 633 -2.30 -25.00 17.29
N CYS A 634 -1.34 -24.93 16.36
CA CYS A 634 -1.39 -24.03 15.21
C CYS A 634 -2.57 -24.34 14.28
N VAL A 635 -2.86 -25.62 14.01
CA VAL A 635 -4.02 -26.01 13.18
C VAL A 635 -5.34 -25.71 13.89
N HIS A 636 -5.44 -25.97 15.20
CA HIS A 636 -6.64 -25.64 15.98
C HIS A 636 -6.91 -24.13 16.04
N ASN A 637 -5.87 -23.31 16.15
CA ASN A 637 -6.01 -21.86 16.10
C ASN A 637 -6.31 -21.37 14.67
N GLY A 638 -5.69 -21.98 13.65
CA GLY A 638 -5.97 -21.74 12.23
C GLY A 638 -7.45 -21.84 11.84
N LEU A 639 -8.21 -22.74 12.48
CA LEU A 639 -9.66 -22.89 12.29
C LEU A 639 -10.50 -21.81 12.98
N LYS A 640 -9.91 -20.97 13.83
CA LYS A 640 -10.57 -19.92 14.61
C LYS A 640 -10.13 -18.50 14.22
N VAL A 641 -9.24 -18.37 13.24
CA VAL A 641 -8.68 -17.07 12.85
C VAL A 641 -9.79 -16.16 12.35
N GLN A 642 -9.84 -14.95 12.91
CA GLN A 642 -10.76 -13.90 12.49
C GLN A 642 -10.01 -12.86 11.65
N PHE A 643 -10.76 -12.16 10.80
CA PHE A 643 -10.30 -10.92 10.20
C PHE A 643 -10.32 -9.81 11.26
N ASP A 644 -9.20 -9.12 11.45
CA ASP A 644 -9.12 -7.94 12.32
C ASP A 644 -8.34 -6.84 11.60
N VAL A 645 -9.06 -5.83 11.10
CA VAL A 645 -8.46 -4.63 10.49
C VAL A 645 -9.19 -3.41 11.02
N LYS A 646 -8.47 -2.61 11.81
CA LYS A 646 -8.95 -1.37 12.41
C LYS A 646 -8.32 -0.18 11.73
N LEU A 647 -9.14 0.73 11.21
CA LEU A 647 -8.67 1.93 10.51
C LEU A 647 -7.86 2.85 11.43
N SER A 648 -8.26 2.91 12.71
CA SER A 648 -7.54 3.59 13.80
C SER A 648 -6.07 3.19 13.89
N SER A 649 -5.72 1.92 13.64
CA SER A 649 -4.34 1.43 13.81
C SER A 649 -3.30 2.10 12.88
N PHE A 650 -3.75 2.71 11.78
CA PHE A 650 -2.89 3.46 10.84
C PHE A 650 -2.65 4.91 11.25
N LEU A 651 -3.27 5.39 12.32
CA LEU A 651 -3.07 6.72 12.87
C LEU A 651 -2.15 6.67 14.11
N PRO A 652 -1.39 7.75 14.40
CA PRO A 652 -0.65 7.87 15.65
C PRO A 652 -1.61 7.98 16.85
N ARG A 653 -1.30 7.26 17.94
CA ARG A 653 -2.17 7.14 19.13
C ARG A 653 -2.55 8.47 19.80
N ASP A 654 -1.69 9.49 19.69
CA ASP A 654 -1.89 10.78 20.33
C ASP A 654 -2.89 11.69 19.59
N THR A 655 -3.26 11.34 18.36
CA THR A 655 -4.20 12.12 17.52
C THR A 655 -5.65 12.04 18.03
N GLN A 656 -6.45 13.07 17.74
CA GLN A 656 -7.88 13.03 18.05
C GLN A 656 -8.62 12.02 17.18
N GLU A 657 -8.21 11.91 15.92
CA GLU A 657 -8.78 11.04 14.89
C GLU A 657 -8.59 9.56 15.24
N TYR A 658 -7.45 9.17 15.84
CA TYR A 658 -7.26 7.83 16.42
C TYR A 658 -8.30 7.53 17.51
N LYS A 659 -8.43 8.43 18.49
CA LYS A 659 -9.35 8.29 19.63
C LYS A 659 -10.82 8.31 19.17
N TYR A 660 -11.13 9.12 18.16
CA TYR A 660 -12.44 9.15 17.52
C TYR A 660 -12.76 7.78 16.92
N LEU A 661 -11.87 7.23 16.08
CA LEU A 661 -12.12 5.94 15.41
C LEU A 661 -12.21 4.80 16.41
N GLU A 662 -11.38 4.75 17.46
CA GLU A 662 -11.53 3.76 18.55
C GLU A 662 -12.89 3.88 19.28
N THR A 663 -13.33 5.12 19.54
CA THR A 663 -14.63 5.40 20.16
C THR A 663 -15.79 5.01 19.23
N HIS A 664 -15.62 5.25 17.92
CA HIS A 664 -16.57 4.89 16.88
C HIS A 664 -16.72 3.37 16.77
N ASP A 665 -15.63 2.63 16.52
CA ASP A 665 -15.59 1.16 16.42
C ASP A 665 -16.21 0.46 17.66
N LYS A 666 -16.08 1.07 18.83
CA LYS A 666 -16.57 0.52 20.11
C LYS A 666 -18.08 0.74 20.32
N TYR A 667 -18.57 1.95 20.06
CA TYR A 667 -19.92 2.38 20.46
C TYR A 667 -20.91 2.45 19.30
N PHE A 668 -20.44 2.80 18.11
CA PHE A 668 -21.21 2.89 16.88
C PHE A 668 -20.90 1.66 15.99
N GLY A 669 -21.73 1.43 14.99
CA GLY A 669 -21.61 0.31 14.06
C GLY A 669 -22.51 0.55 12.86
N PHE A 670 -22.52 1.82 12.43
CA PHE A 670 -23.43 2.39 11.45
C PHE A 670 -22.61 2.87 10.25
N TYR A 671 -23.03 2.46 9.06
CA TYR A 671 -22.36 2.82 7.80
C TYR A 671 -23.40 3.07 6.72
N ASN A 672 -23.19 4.04 5.85
CA ASN A 672 -23.98 4.21 4.64
C ASN A 672 -23.35 3.49 3.45
N PHE A 673 -24.19 3.10 2.50
CA PHE A 673 -23.79 2.70 1.16
C PHE A 673 -24.92 3.03 0.17
N TYR A 674 -24.60 2.99 -1.12
CA TYR A 674 -25.53 3.26 -2.20
C TYR A 674 -25.53 2.06 -3.15
N MET A 675 -26.72 1.63 -3.60
CA MET A 675 -26.80 0.76 -4.77
C MET A 675 -26.93 1.64 -6.00
N VAL A 676 -25.96 1.56 -6.90
CA VAL A 676 -25.93 2.32 -8.15
C VAL A 676 -26.44 1.44 -9.28
N THR A 677 -27.32 1.98 -10.12
CA THR A 677 -27.83 1.34 -11.35
C THR A 677 -27.37 2.12 -12.58
N ASN A 678 -26.74 1.43 -13.53
CA ASN A 678 -26.25 1.97 -14.79
C ASN A 678 -27.05 1.43 -15.98
N GLU A 679 -27.20 2.22 -17.05
CA GLU A 679 -27.73 1.79 -18.37
C GLU A 679 -29.05 0.98 -18.29
N PHE A 680 -29.98 1.43 -17.46
CA PHE A 680 -31.22 0.71 -17.16
C PHE A 680 -32.45 1.43 -17.74
N GLU A 681 -33.41 0.67 -18.28
CA GLU A 681 -34.66 1.23 -18.81
C GLU A 681 -35.69 1.48 -17.69
N TYR A 682 -35.43 2.52 -16.88
CA TYR A 682 -36.27 2.92 -15.75
C TYR A 682 -37.78 3.00 -16.06
N PRO A 683 -38.26 3.57 -17.20
CA PRO A 683 -39.71 3.73 -17.42
C PRO A 683 -40.46 2.41 -17.55
N PHE A 684 -39.86 1.37 -18.12
CA PHE A 684 -40.53 0.09 -18.38
C PHE A 684 -40.28 -0.95 -17.28
N SER A 685 -39.15 -0.88 -16.59
CA SER A 685 -38.70 -1.89 -15.63
C SER A 685 -38.89 -1.49 -14.15
N GLN A 686 -39.80 -0.56 -13.87
CA GLN A 686 -40.12 -0.07 -12.51
C GLN A 686 -40.41 -1.21 -11.49
N PRO A 687 -41.21 -2.25 -11.80
CA PRO A 687 -41.49 -3.33 -10.83
C PRO A 687 -40.23 -4.08 -10.40
N LEU A 688 -39.29 -4.33 -11.33
CA LEU A 688 -38.05 -5.03 -11.04
C LEU A 688 -37.11 -4.18 -10.16
N LEU A 689 -37.18 -2.86 -10.27
CA LEU A 689 -36.42 -1.94 -9.42
C LEU A 689 -36.97 -1.89 -7.98
N HIS A 690 -38.29 -1.94 -7.79
CA HIS A 690 -38.89 -2.12 -6.46
C HIS A 690 -38.60 -3.51 -5.87
N GLU A 691 -38.64 -4.58 -6.69
CA GLU A 691 -38.25 -5.93 -6.24
C GLU A 691 -36.79 -5.94 -5.76
N PHE A 692 -35.89 -5.31 -6.53
CA PHE A 692 -34.48 -5.17 -6.18
C PHE A 692 -34.28 -4.39 -4.87
N HIS A 693 -34.88 -3.20 -4.71
CA HIS A 693 -34.80 -2.45 -3.45
C HIS A 693 -35.33 -3.26 -2.26
N SER A 694 -36.52 -3.85 -2.40
CA SER A 694 -37.12 -4.70 -1.37
C SER A 694 -36.24 -5.93 -1.04
N SER A 695 -35.49 -6.47 -1.99
CA SER A 695 -34.63 -7.64 -1.77
C SER A 695 -33.52 -7.39 -0.74
N LEU A 696 -33.03 -6.15 -0.60
CA LEU A 696 -32.02 -5.78 0.41
C LEU A 696 -32.55 -5.91 1.84
N SER A 697 -33.89 -5.92 2.04
CA SER A 697 -34.49 -6.18 3.35
C SER A 697 -34.20 -7.59 3.88
N HIS A 698 -33.76 -8.54 3.05
CA HIS A 698 -33.33 -9.86 3.53
C HIS A 698 -32.02 -9.80 4.33
N VAL A 699 -31.17 -8.80 4.10
CA VAL A 699 -29.90 -8.63 4.81
C VAL A 699 -30.18 -8.18 6.25
N PRO A 700 -29.77 -8.93 7.29
CA PRO A 700 -30.10 -8.60 8.69
C PRO A 700 -29.50 -7.27 9.17
N GLN A 701 -28.35 -6.88 8.60
CA GLN A 701 -27.61 -5.68 8.96
C GLN A 701 -28.12 -4.41 8.28
N VAL A 702 -28.98 -4.49 7.25
CA VAL A 702 -29.61 -3.30 6.66
C VAL A 702 -30.57 -2.69 7.68
N LEU A 703 -30.56 -1.35 7.79
CA LEU A 703 -31.49 -0.61 8.64
C LEU A 703 -32.90 -0.74 8.06
N LYS A 704 -33.85 -1.06 8.95
CA LYS A 704 -35.25 -1.29 8.65
C LYS A 704 -36.09 -0.51 9.64
N ASP A 705 -37.27 -0.10 9.19
CA ASP A 705 -38.25 0.65 9.99
C ASP A 705 -38.83 -0.22 11.11
N SER A 706 -39.63 0.40 11.98
CA SER A 706 -40.46 -0.29 12.98
C SER A 706 -41.36 -1.39 12.41
N ASN A 707 -41.75 -1.27 11.13
CA ASN A 707 -42.59 -2.23 10.42
C ASN A 707 -41.79 -3.35 9.70
N GLY A 708 -40.46 -3.33 9.80
CA GLY A 708 -39.56 -4.27 9.09
C GLY A 708 -39.32 -3.95 7.61
N GLY A 709 -39.95 -2.88 7.09
CA GLY A 709 -39.74 -2.35 5.74
C GLY A 709 -38.49 -1.48 5.61
N LEU A 710 -38.38 -0.83 4.45
CA LEU A 710 -37.27 0.05 4.07
C LEU A 710 -37.73 1.50 3.80
N ALA A 711 -38.83 1.96 4.41
CA ALA A 711 -39.38 3.29 4.13
C ALA A 711 -38.49 4.44 4.64
N MET A 712 -37.68 4.20 5.67
CA MET A 712 -36.58 5.10 6.07
C MET A 712 -35.44 5.15 5.03
N ASN A 713 -35.43 4.21 4.06
CA ASN A 713 -34.57 4.21 2.89
C ASN A 713 -35.40 4.36 1.58
N ASN A 714 -36.55 5.05 1.62
CA ASN A 714 -37.35 5.37 0.45
C ASN A 714 -36.45 5.96 -0.65
N PHE A 715 -36.44 5.34 -1.81
CA PHE A 715 -35.60 5.79 -2.92
C PHE A 715 -36.35 6.73 -3.87
N TRP A 716 -35.61 7.37 -4.76
CA TRP A 716 -36.11 8.46 -5.60
C TRP A 716 -37.38 8.14 -6.41
N LEU A 717 -37.56 6.90 -6.87
CA LEU A 717 -38.75 6.51 -7.64
C LEU A 717 -40.03 6.50 -6.80
N GLU A 718 -39.92 6.18 -5.50
CA GLU A 718 -41.05 6.19 -4.58
C GLU A 718 -41.44 7.63 -4.24
N ASN A 719 -40.46 8.46 -3.88
CA ASN A 719 -40.68 9.90 -3.69
C ASN A 719 -41.27 10.59 -4.94
N PHE A 720 -40.82 10.18 -6.13
CA PHE A 720 -41.32 10.67 -7.41
C PHE A 720 -42.74 10.18 -7.72
N ARG A 721 -43.06 8.92 -7.43
CA ARG A 721 -44.43 8.38 -7.56
C ARG A 721 -45.39 9.10 -6.63
N ASP A 722 -45.06 9.21 -5.35
CA ASP A 722 -45.90 9.84 -4.33
C ASP A 722 -46.22 11.32 -4.71
N TYR A 723 -45.25 12.03 -5.28
CA TYR A 723 -45.44 13.37 -5.84
C TYR A 723 -46.46 13.40 -7.00
N LEU A 724 -46.39 12.42 -7.91
CA LEU A 724 -47.33 12.31 -9.03
C LEU A 724 -48.72 11.83 -8.60
N GLU A 725 -48.83 11.00 -7.57
CA GLU A 725 -50.10 10.58 -6.98
C GLU A 725 -50.83 11.77 -6.30
N ASP A 726 -50.10 12.62 -5.58
CA ASP A 726 -50.68 13.84 -4.99
C ASP A 726 -51.12 14.86 -6.06
N LEU A 727 -50.37 15.00 -7.16
CA LEU A 727 -50.82 15.78 -8.32
C LEU A 727 -52.04 15.17 -9.01
N GLN A 728 -52.13 13.84 -9.11
CA GLN A 728 -53.26 13.14 -9.69
C GLN A 728 -54.54 13.30 -8.84
N LEU A 729 -54.40 13.27 -7.52
CA LEU A 729 -55.48 13.49 -6.55
C LEU A 729 -56.02 14.92 -6.64
N GLU A 730 -55.13 15.92 -6.69
CA GLU A 730 -55.51 17.33 -6.80
C GLU A 730 -56.18 17.64 -8.15
N PHE A 731 -55.72 17.03 -9.24
CA PHE A 731 -56.38 17.07 -10.54
C PHE A 731 -57.79 16.48 -10.50
N ASP A 732 -57.98 15.32 -9.86
CA ASP A 732 -59.28 14.66 -9.73
C ASP A 732 -60.26 15.49 -8.87
N ASN A 733 -59.78 16.08 -7.78
CA ASN A 733 -60.56 17.00 -6.95
C ASN A 733 -60.99 18.25 -7.74
N SER A 734 -60.05 18.90 -8.42
CA SER A 734 -60.31 20.08 -9.25
C SER A 734 -61.24 19.77 -10.45
N ARG A 735 -61.14 18.57 -11.02
CA ARG A 735 -62.07 18.06 -12.06
C ARG A 735 -63.48 17.88 -11.50
N ASN A 736 -63.63 17.25 -10.33
CA ASN A 736 -64.91 17.06 -9.67
C ASN A 736 -65.56 18.39 -9.25
N ALA A 737 -64.75 19.40 -8.91
CA ALA A 737 -65.18 20.76 -8.64
C ALA A 737 -65.46 21.61 -9.91
N ASN A 738 -65.34 21.04 -11.11
CA ASN A 738 -65.49 21.72 -12.41
C ASN A 738 -64.50 22.89 -12.66
N CYS A 739 -63.33 22.89 -12.01
CA CYS A 739 -62.27 23.89 -12.21
C CYS A 739 -61.43 23.62 -13.47
N LEU A 740 -61.59 22.43 -14.08
CA LEU A 740 -60.88 21.95 -15.27
C LEU A 740 -61.87 21.29 -16.25
N ASN A 741 -61.60 21.37 -17.56
CA ASN A 741 -62.27 20.54 -18.57
C ASN A 741 -61.23 19.81 -19.46
N SER A 742 -61.60 19.32 -20.66
CA SER A 742 -60.66 18.66 -21.58
C SER A 742 -59.79 19.61 -22.42
N GLU A 743 -60.09 20.91 -22.44
CA GLU A 743 -59.48 21.90 -23.35
C GLU A 743 -58.70 22.99 -22.63
N LYS A 744 -59.14 23.37 -21.42
CA LYS A 744 -58.61 24.47 -20.60
C LYS A 744 -58.86 24.26 -19.10
N TRP A 745 -58.08 24.95 -18.28
CA TRP A 745 -58.41 25.26 -16.89
C TRP A 745 -59.21 26.58 -16.81
N PHE A 746 -59.91 26.76 -15.70
CA PHE A 746 -60.55 28.02 -15.34
C PHE A 746 -59.71 28.75 -14.27
N SER A 747 -60.00 30.03 -14.01
CA SER A 747 -59.23 30.88 -13.08
C SER A 747 -59.38 30.51 -11.60
N ASN A 748 -60.19 29.50 -11.29
CA ASN A 748 -60.36 28.91 -9.95
C ASN A 748 -59.59 27.58 -9.78
N ALA A 749 -58.82 27.14 -10.77
CA ALA A 749 -57.95 25.96 -10.65
C ALA A 749 -56.68 26.27 -9.85
N THR A 750 -56.27 25.36 -8.97
CA THR A 750 -55.00 25.47 -8.24
C THR A 750 -53.81 25.28 -9.18
N GLU A 751 -52.64 25.84 -8.84
CA GLU A 751 -51.44 25.71 -9.68
C GLU A 751 -51.01 24.25 -9.87
N LYS A 752 -51.17 23.43 -8.82
CA LYS A 752 -51.03 21.98 -8.89
C LYS A 752 -51.96 21.34 -9.92
N ALA A 753 -53.23 21.72 -9.92
CA ALA A 753 -54.21 21.18 -10.86
C ALA A 753 -53.88 21.60 -12.30
N VAL A 754 -53.37 22.82 -12.52
CA VAL A 754 -52.84 23.27 -13.81
C VAL A 754 -51.58 22.51 -14.21
N LEU A 755 -50.63 22.28 -13.29
CA LEU A 755 -49.43 21.49 -13.55
C LEU A 755 -49.76 20.03 -13.89
N ALA A 756 -50.67 19.41 -13.13
CA ALA A 756 -51.19 18.07 -13.41
C ALA A 756 -51.91 18.02 -14.77
N PHE A 757 -52.70 19.04 -15.12
CA PHE A 757 -53.30 19.18 -16.45
C PHE A 757 -52.23 19.24 -17.56
N LYS A 758 -51.16 20.03 -17.39
CA LYS A 758 -50.02 20.11 -18.33
C LYS A 758 -49.32 18.75 -18.46
N LEU A 759 -49.05 18.05 -17.35
CA LEU A 759 -48.46 16.71 -17.34
C LEU A 759 -49.33 15.67 -18.07
N MET A 760 -50.64 15.67 -17.82
CA MET A 760 -51.61 14.77 -18.44
C MET A 760 -51.78 14.98 -19.95
N ALA A 761 -51.43 16.17 -20.44
CA ALA A 761 -51.39 16.48 -21.87
C ALA A 761 -50.13 15.97 -22.58
N GLN A 762 -49.07 15.58 -21.86
CA GLN A 762 -47.80 15.15 -22.48
C GLN A 762 -47.90 13.76 -23.12
N THR A 763 -47.37 13.62 -24.34
CA THR A 763 -47.29 12.33 -25.05
C THR A 763 -45.99 11.56 -24.77
N GLY A 764 -44.92 12.27 -24.41
CA GLY A 764 -43.54 11.75 -24.32
C GLY A 764 -42.76 11.75 -25.65
N ILE A 765 -43.41 12.09 -26.77
CA ILE A 765 -42.82 12.09 -28.11
C ILE A 765 -42.36 13.51 -28.46
N VAL A 766 -41.10 13.67 -28.87
CA VAL A 766 -40.49 15.00 -29.13
C VAL A 766 -41.16 15.72 -30.31
N GLU A 767 -41.57 14.97 -31.34
CA GLU A 767 -42.23 15.51 -32.55
C GLU A 767 -43.65 16.01 -32.28
N PHE A 768 -44.38 15.32 -31.39
CA PHE A 768 -45.79 15.58 -31.07
C PHE A 768 -45.98 15.67 -29.55
N PRO A 769 -45.39 16.68 -28.86
CA PRO A 769 -45.21 16.64 -27.41
C PRO A 769 -46.52 16.69 -26.60
N VAL A 770 -47.60 17.23 -27.19
CA VAL A 770 -48.85 17.52 -26.50
C VAL A 770 -50.04 16.97 -27.28
N ASP A 771 -50.92 16.23 -26.58
CA ASP A 771 -52.27 15.89 -27.03
C ASP A 771 -53.28 16.21 -25.91
N LYS A 772 -54.29 17.02 -26.22
CA LYS A 772 -55.38 17.33 -25.27
C LYS A 772 -56.39 16.21 -25.11
N SER A 773 -56.54 15.33 -26.11
CA SER A 773 -57.55 14.28 -26.16
C SER A 773 -57.38 13.19 -25.09
N GLN A 774 -56.15 13.07 -24.57
CA GLN A 774 -55.78 12.14 -23.50
C GLN A 774 -55.98 12.69 -22.08
N ILE A 775 -56.13 14.01 -21.87
CA ILE A 775 -56.11 14.65 -20.53
C ILE A 775 -57.11 14.00 -19.54
N LEU A 776 -58.33 13.66 -19.98
CA LEU A 776 -59.35 13.05 -19.13
C LEU A 776 -59.34 11.50 -19.11
N LYS A 777 -58.48 10.88 -19.94
CA LYS A 777 -58.35 9.42 -20.13
C LYS A 777 -57.07 8.84 -19.53
N LYS A 778 -56.01 9.66 -19.47
CA LYS A 778 -54.70 9.30 -18.93
C LYS A 778 -54.76 9.21 -17.40
N ARG A 779 -53.75 8.58 -16.81
CA ARG A 779 -53.39 8.67 -15.39
C ARG A 779 -51.87 8.91 -15.30
N LEU A 780 -51.41 9.69 -14.33
CA LEU A 780 -49.98 9.88 -14.08
C LEU A 780 -49.35 8.61 -13.49
N VAL A 781 -50.09 7.94 -12.60
CA VAL A 781 -49.73 6.68 -11.94
C VAL A 781 -50.91 5.71 -12.04
N TYR A 782 -50.63 4.45 -12.34
CA TYR A 782 -51.62 3.38 -12.45
C TYR A 782 -51.08 2.13 -11.75
N GLU A 783 -51.85 1.54 -10.82
CA GLU A 783 -51.45 0.37 -10.01
C GLU A 783 -50.05 0.50 -9.36
N GLY A 784 -49.68 1.72 -8.92
CA GLY A 784 -48.39 2.01 -8.29
C GLY A 784 -47.20 2.16 -9.25
N ILE A 785 -47.45 2.19 -10.57
CA ILE A 785 -46.45 2.36 -11.64
C ILE A 785 -46.69 3.70 -12.36
N ILE A 786 -45.62 4.46 -12.59
CA ILE A 786 -45.66 5.75 -13.30
C ILE A 786 -45.84 5.50 -14.82
N ASP A 787 -46.65 6.30 -15.53
CA ASP A 787 -46.81 6.18 -16.99
C ASP A 787 -45.45 6.27 -17.71
N SER A 788 -45.07 5.15 -18.34
CA SER A 788 -43.77 4.97 -18.99
C SER A 788 -43.57 5.87 -20.21
N LYS A 789 -44.64 6.33 -20.85
CA LYS A 789 -44.58 7.14 -22.08
C LYS A 789 -43.97 8.52 -21.82
N ALA A 790 -44.48 9.22 -20.81
CA ALA A 790 -44.08 10.59 -20.48
C ALA A 790 -43.19 10.70 -19.22
N PHE A 791 -42.67 9.58 -18.71
CA PHE A 791 -41.81 9.49 -17.53
C PHE A 791 -40.72 10.58 -17.46
N TYR A 792 -39.99 10.81 -18.55
CA TYR A 792 -38.91 11.81 -18.58
C TYR A 792 -39.38 13.27 -18.73
N ASN A 793 -40.63 13.52 -19.09
CA ASN A 793 -41.23 14.86 -18.98
C ASN A 793 -41.64 15.11 -17.51
N TYR A 794 -42.20 14.10 -16.86
CA TYR A 794 -42.59 14.16 -15.44
C TYR A 794 -41.35 14.36 -14.54
N LEU A 795 -40.22 13.73 -14.87
CA LEU A 795 -38.97 13.84 -14.14
C LEU A 795 -38.40 15.28 -14.14
N SER A 796 -38.52 15.99 -15.26
CA SER A 796 -38.12 17.41 -15.37
C SER A 796 -38.86 18.29 -14.37
N VAL A 797 -40.15 17.99 -14.16
CA VAL A 797 -41.01 18.70 -13.22
C VAL A 797 -40.65 18.36 -11.77
N TRP A 798 -40.55 17.07 -11.43
CA TRP A 798 -40.27 16.65 -10.04
C TRP A 798 -38.97 17.25 -9.49
N ASN A 799 -37.88 17.20 -10.27
CA ASN A 799 -36.57 17.77 -9.93
C ASN A 799 -36.63 19.26 -9.50
N SER A 800 -37.53 20.04 -10.10
CA SER A 800 -37.60 21.50 -9.90
C SER A 800 -38.75 21.95 -8.99
N ASN A 801 -39.86 21.21 -8.92
CA ASN A 801 -41.06 21.61 -8.16
C ASN A 801 -41.17 20.89 -6.80
N ASP A 802 -40.40 19.82 -6.56
CA ASP A 802 -40.35 19.10 -5.28
C ASP A 802 -38.88 18.87 -4.85
N GLN A 803 -38.12 19.96 -4.90
CA GLN A 803 -36.67 19.93 -4.76
C GLN A 803 -36.18 19.41 -3.39
N MET A 804 -36.98 19.55 -2.33
CA MET A 804 -36.71 18.96 -1.01
C MET A 804 -36.73 17.42 -1.08
N SER A 805 -37.75 16.85 -1.71
CA SER A 805 -37.92 15.40 -1.91
C SER A 805 -36.86 14.82 -2.85
N TYR A 806 -36.50 15.59 -3.89
CA TYR A 806 -35.39 15.28 -4.80
C TYR A 806 -34.06 15.23 -4.05
N SER A 807 -33.67 16.32 -3.38
CA SER A 807 -32.41 16.40 -2.63
C SER A 807 -32.33 15.33 -1.52
N ASN A 808 -33.40 15.11 -0.76
CA ASN A 808 -33.43 14.09 0.29
C ASN A 808 -33.29 12.66 -0.24
N SER A 809 -33.73 12.39 -1.47
CA SER A 809 -33.61 11.04 -2.06
C SER A 809 -32.17 10.62 -2.40
N GLN A 810 -31.21 11.56 -2.35
CA GLN A 810 -29.78 11.35 -2.65
C GLN A 810 -29.53 10.61 -3.99
N ALA A 811 -30.42 10.83 -4.97
CA ALA A 811 -30.55 10.00 -6.17
C ALA A 811 -29.39 10.05 -7.16
N ASP A 812 -28.58 11.12 -7.14
CA ASP A 812 -27.52 11.44 -8.10
C ASP A 812 -27.92 11.12 -9.56
N LEU A 813 -29.06 11.68 -9.98
CA LEU A 813 -29.62 11.43 -11.31
C LEU A 813 -28.71 12.04 -12.38
N SER A 814 -28.10 11.16 -13.17
CA SER A 814 -27.11 11.51 -14.19
C SER A 814 -27.57 11.03 -15.58
N PRO A 815 -27.71 11.92 -16.58
CA PRO A 815 -27.51 13.38 -16.53
C PRO A 815 -28.53 14.10 -15.62
N LYS A 816 -28.15 15.28 -15.09
CA LYS A 816 -29.03 16.14 -14.29
C LYS A 816 -30.32 16.43 -15.09
N PRO A 817 -31.54 16.16 -14.56
CA PRO A 817 -32.79 16.42 -15.27
C PRO A 817 -32.96 17.92 -15.59
N PHE A 818 -33.69 18.23 -16.68
CA PHE A 818 -34.05 19.60 -16.99
C PHE A 818 -34.97 20.19 -15.92
N GLN A 819 -34.90 21.50 -15.70
CA GLN A 819 -35.79 22.21 -14.78
C GLN A 819 -36.97 22.80 -15.56
N TYR A 820 -38.17 22.73 -14.98
CA TYR A 820 -39.38 23.35 -15.54
C TYR A 820 -40.31 23.78 -14.41
N TYR A 821 -40.48 25.09 -14.23
CA TYR A 821 -41.46 25.67 -13.31
C TYR A 821 -42.74 25.99 -14.08
N SER A 822 -43.90 25.79 -13.46
CA SER A 822 -45.19 26.04 -14.10
C SER A 822 -45.95 27.16 -13.40
N SER A 823 -46.32 28.20 -14.15
CA SER A 823 -47.22 29.27 -13.70
C SER A 823 -48.64 29.05 -14.22
N ASN A 824 -49.63 29.52 -13.45
CA ASN A 824 -51.05 29.50 -13.82
C ASN A 824 -51.40 30.42 -15.03
N ALA A 825 -50.58 31.45 -15.26
CA ALA A 825 -50.72 32.42 -16.35
C ALA A 825 -50.10 31.92 -17.67
N GLU A 826 -49.24 30.90 -17.61
CA GLU A 826 -48.60 30.30 -18.78
C GLU A 826 -49.51 29.24 -19.41
N TYR A 827 -50.04 29.54 -20.60
CA TYR A 827 -50.90 28.63 -21.36
C TYR A 827 -50.15 27.64 -22.27
N ASP A 828 -48.80 27.70 -22.36
CA ASP A 828 -48.06 26.65 -23.06
C ASP A 828 -48.17 25.33 -22.28
N LEU A 829 -48.34 24.25 -23.03
CA LEU A 829 -48.44 22.89 -22.53
C LEU A 829 -47.14 22.12 -22.71
N LYS A 830 -46.14 22.63 -23.44
CA LYS A 830 -44.90 21.90 -23.73
C LYS A 830 -44.00 21.82 -22.51
N ILE A 831 -43.78 20.60 -22.00
CA ILE A 831 -42.80 20.34 -20.94
C ILE A 831 -41.54 19.74 -21.57
N PRO A 832 -40.32 20.27 -21.32
CA PRO A 832 -39.09 19.72 -21.87
C PRO A 832 -38.87 18.28 -21.37
N ARG A 833 -38.65 17.35 -22.30
CA ARG A 833 -38.33 15.95 -21.98
C ARG A 833 -36.86 15.86 -21.55
N SER A 834 -36.61 15.43 -20.31
CA SER A 834 -35.24 15.16 -19.84
C SER A 834 -34.58 14.02 -20.64
N PRO A 835 -33.23 14.02 -20.75
CA PRO A 835 -32.51 12.89 -21.33
C PRO A 835 -32.73 11.60 -20.51
N PRO A 836 -32.60 10.41 -21.13
CA PRO A 836 -32.63 9.15 -20.40
C PRO A 836 -31.54 9.10 -19.33
N LEU A 837 -31.87 8.51 -18.17
CA LEU A 837 -30.92 8.36 -17.06
C LEU A 837 -29.89 7.29 -17.42
N VAL A 838 -28.62 7.65 -17.38
CA VAL A 838 -27.49 6.73 -17.55
C VAL A 838 -27.11 6.10 -16.21
N ARG A 839 -27.19 6.89 -15.12
CA ARG A 839 -26.86 6.47 -13.76
C ARG A 839 -27.87 7.07 -12.78
N ALA A 840 -28.26 6.27 -11.79
CA ALA A 840 -28.98 6.68 -10.59
C ALA A 840 -28.49 5.85 -9.40
N GLN A 841 -28.68 6.34 -8.18
CA GLN A 841 -28.32 5.62 -6.96
C GLN A 841 -29.46 5.60 -5.93
N MET A 842 -29.41 4.62 -5.03
CA MET A 842 -30.38 4.42 -3.96
C MET A 842 -29.64 4.32 -2.61
N PRO A 843 -29.92 5.18 -1.62
CA PRO A 843 -29.24 5.16 -0.32
C PRO A 843 -29.71 3.99 0.54
N PHE A 844 -28.78 3.40 1.29
CA PHE A 844 -29.04 2.38 2.30
C PHE A 844 -28.13 2.57 3.51
N TYR A 845 -28.66 2.27 4.70
CA TYR A 845 -27.88 2.28 5.93
C TYR A 845 -27.69 0.87 6.50
N LEU A 846 -26.54 0.64 7.12
CA LEU A 846 -26.16 -0.60 7.81
C LEU A 846 -26.08 -0.33 9.31
N LYS A 847 -26.42 -1.34 10.13
CA LYS A 847 -26.38 -1.29 11.60
C LYS A 847 -25.76 -2.55 12.21
N GLY A 848 -25.22 -2.38 13.42
CA GLY A 848 -24.69 -3.48 14.23
C GLY A 848 -23.34 -4.03 13.77
N LEU A 849 -22.67 -3.37 12.83
CA LEU A 849 -21.38 -3.80 12.28
C LEU A 849 -20.22 -3.38 13.19
N LYS A 850 -19.82 -4.29 14.10
CA LYS A 850 -18.73 -4.05 15.07
C LYS A 850 -17.47 -4.86 14.81
N SER A 851 -17.57 -6.02 14.16
CA SER A 851 -16.41 -6.82 13.77
C SER A 851 -16.18 -6.74 12.26
N THR A 852 -14.92 -6.75 11.84
CA THR A 852 -14.53 -6.91 10.43
C THR A 852 -15.15 -8.17 9.82
N GLY A 853 -15.35 -9.24 10.61
CA GLY A 853 -16.04 -10.45 10.16
C GLY A 853 -17.52 -10.23 9.82
N ASP A 854 -18.24 -9.42 10.62
CA ASP A 854 -19.64 -9.09 10.38
C ASP A 854 -19.78 -8.20 9.14
N ILE A 855 -18.87 -7.23 8.98
CA ILE A 855 -18.76 -6.37 7.81
C ILE A 855 -18.58 -7.21 6.55
N ILE A 856 -17.57 -8.10 6.53
CA ILE A 856 -17.28 -8.99 5.40
C ILE A 856 -18.49 -9.88 5.06
N ASN A 857 -19.24 -10.36 6.06
CA ASN A 857 -20.44 -11.18 5.84
C ASN A 857 -21.58 -10.37 5.22
N ALA A 858 -21.87 -9.17 5.73
CA ALA A 858 -22.89 -8.28 5.16
C ALA A 858 -22.55 -7.90 3.71
N LEU A 859 -21.28 -7.55 3.44
CA LEU A 859 -20.79 -7.23 2.10
C LEU A 859 -20.91 -8.42 1.13
N LYS A 860 -20.67 -9.66 1.59
CA LYS A 860 -20.89 -10.88 0.78
C LYS A 860 -22.36 -11.05 0.39
N GLN A 861 -23.29 -10.81 1.32
CA GLN A 861 -24.73 -10.93 1.05
C GLN A 861 -25.23 -9.85 0.08
N ILE A 862 -24.84 -8.59 0.28
CA ILE A 862 -25.22 -7.47 -0.61
C ILE A 862 -24.66 -7.69 -2.02
N LYS A 863 -23.42 -8.20 -2.15
CA LYS A 863 -22.86 -8.55 -3.46
C LYS A 863 -23.57 -9.73 -4.13
N ALA A 864 -23.95 -10.76 -3.39
CA ALA A 864 -24.70 -11.88 -3.95
C ALA A 864 -26.06 -11.41 -4.55
N ILE A 865 -26.78 -10.53 -3.84
CA ILE A 865 -28.00 -9.90 -4.34
C ILE A 865 -27.70 -9.04 -5.58
N SER A 866 -26.64 -8.22 -5.54
CA SER A 866 -26.21 -7.40 -6.68
C SER A 866 -25.91 -8.25 -7.93
N GLU A 867 -25.15 -9.34 -7.78
CA GLU A 867 -24.83 -10.30 -8.85
C GLU A 867 -26.08 -11.04 -9.37
N GLU A 868 -27.03 -11.37 -8.51
CA GLU A 868 -28.32 -11.94 -8.91
C GLU A 868 -29.11 -10.98 -9.81
N TYR A 869 -29.33 -9.73 -9.41
CA TYR A 869 -30.07 -8.76 -10.23
C TYR A 869 -29.29 -8.28 -11.46
N ASN A 870 -27.95 -8.34 -11.44
CA ASN A 870 -27.12 -8.20 -12.66
C ASN A 870 -27.46 -9.29 -13.68
N SER A 871 -27.60 -10.55 -13.25
CA SER A 871 -27.99 -11.65 -14.15
C SER A 871 -29.44 -11.52 -14.69
N ARG A 872 -30.32 -10.83 -13.94
CA ARG A 872 -31.71 -10.52 -14.34
C ARG A 872 -31.83 -9.27 -15.24
N GLY A 873 -30.73 -8.57 -15.52
CA GLY A 873 -30.70 -7.43 -16.46
C GLY A 873 -30.59 -6.03 -15.84
N ILE A 874 -30.57 -5.88 -14.50
CA ILE A 874 -30.24 -4.60 -13.88
C ILE A 874 -28.72 -4.52 -13.68
N LYS A 875 -28.01 -3.79 -14.55
CA LYS A 875 -26.58 -3.50 -14.33
C LYS A 875 -26.43 -2.64 -13.07
N ASN A 876 -25.98 -3.24 -11.98
CA ASN A 876 -25.94 -2.61 -10.67
C ASN A 876 -24.66 -2.97 -9.90
N TYR A 877 -24.25 -2.11 -8.98
CA TYR A 877 -23.13 -2.37 -8.07
C TYR A 877 -23.25 -1.54 -6.77
N PRO A 878 -22.77 -2.07 -5.63
CA PRO A 878 -22.69 -1.31 -4.40
C PRO A 878 -21.51 -0.33 -4.42
N VAL A 879 -21.77 0.90 -3.98
CA VAL A 879 -20.79 1.98 -3.79
C VAL A 879 -20.87 2.47 -2.34
N GLY A 880 -19.74 2.82 -1.75
CA GLY A 880 -19.68 3.39 -0.41
C GLY A 880 -18.34 3.15 0.25
N LEU A 881 -18.01 3.94 1.26
CA LEU A 881 -16.71 3.90 1.93
C LEU A 881 -16.40 2.52 2.54
N ILE A 882 -17.44 1.85 3.07
CA ILE A 882 -17.34 0.47 3.58
C ILE A 882 -16.99 -0.54 2.47
N PHE A 883 -17.52 -0.37 1.25
CA PHE A 883 -17.16 -1.22 0.12
C PHE A 883 -15.74 -0.91 -0.39
N ALA A 884 -15.36 0.37 -0.49
CA ALA A 884 -14.03 0.79 -0.91
C ALA A 884 -12.92 0.15 -0.04
N TYR A 885 -13.07 0.18 1.29
CA TYR A 885 -12.09 -0.42 2.20
C TYR A 885 -12.19 -1.94 2.30
N PHE A 886 -13.39 -2.52 2.39
CA PHE A 886 -13.52 -3.93 2.78
C PHE A 886 -13.68 -4.92 1.61
N ASN A 887 -13.93 -4.44 0.38
CA ASN A 887 -14.07 -5.31 -0.81
C ASN A 887 -12.85 -6.22 -1.04
N GLN A 888 -11.63 -5.71 -0.80
CA GLN A 888 -10.39 -6.48 -0.97
C GLN A 888 -10.30 -7.75 -0.10
N PHE A 889 -10.92 -7.77 1.08
CA PHE A 889 -10.93 -8.95 1.95
C PHE A 889 -11.79 -10.09 1.39
N LEU A 890 -12.69 -9.81 0.44
CA LEU A 890 -13.52 -10.84 -0.21
C LEU A 890 -12.71 -11.80 -1.07
N LEU A 891 -11.56 -11.34 -1.59
CA LEU A 891 -10.64 -12.15 -2.42
C LEU A 891 -9.40 -12.63 -1.64
N LEU A 892 -9.09 -12.01 -0.50
CA LEU A 892 -7.83 -12.19 0.22
C LEU A 892 -7.53 -13.66 0.57
N ASP A 893 -8.52 -14.44 1.01
CA ASP A 893 -8.36 -15.86 1.36
C ASP A 893 -7.79 -16.70 0.21
N LYS A 894 -8.34 -16.51 -1.00
CA LYS A 894 -7.90 -17.21 -2.21
C LYS A 894 -6.50 -16.76 -2.61
N LEU A 895 -6.24 -15.46 -2.52
CA LEU A 895 -4.98 -14.85 -2.93
C LEU A 895 -3.81 -15.20 -2.00
N ILE A 896 -4.02 -15.30 -0.68
CA ILE A 896 -3.00 -15.78 0.27
C ILE A 896 -2.54 -17.20 -0.09
N ILE A 897 -3.48 -18.10 -0.40
CA ILE A 897 -3.15 -19.47 -0.78
C ILE A 897 -2.35 -19.50 -2.09
N ILE A 898 -2.79 -18.74 -3.11
CA ILE A 898 -2.09 -18.64 -4.40
C ILE A 898 -0.67 -18.08 -4.21
N GLN A 899 -0.53 -16.99 -3.46
CA GLN A 899 0.75 -16.35 -3.14
C GLN A 899 1.71 -17.31 -2.42
N LEU A 900 1.21 -18.08 -1.45
CA LEU A 900 2.00 -19.08 -0.73
C LEU A 900 2.46 -20.22 -1.66
N LEU A 901 1.56 -20.74 -2.51
CA LEU A 901 1.89 -21.76 -3.51
C LEU A 901 2.95 -21.29 -4.51
N LEU A 902 2.83 -20.06 -5.02
CA LEU A 902 3.82 -19.44 -5.91
C LEU A 902 5.17 -19.27 -5.23
N SER A 903 5.18 -18.84 -3.95
CA SER A 903 6.41 -18.67 -3.17
C SER A 903 7.14 -20.01 -2.93
N PHE A 904 6.40 -21.08 -2.58
CA PHE A 904 6.96 -22.43 -2.49
C PHE A 904 7.44 -22.95 -3.85
N GLY A 905 6.69 -22.72 -4.93
CA GLY A 905 7.06 -23.11 -6.28
C GLY A 905 8.36 -22.45 -6.76
N ALA A 906 8.48 -21.13 -6.58
CA ALA A 906 9.68 -20.37 -6.91
C ALA A 906 10.90 -20.83 -6.08
N ALA A 907 10.72 -21.03 -4.77
CA ALA A 907 11.78 -21.54 -3.91
C ALA A 907 12.24 -22.95 -4.30
N GLY A 908 11.30 -23.85 -4.62
CA GLY A 908 11.59 -25.20 -5.11
C GLY A 908 12.36 -25.18 -6.43
N LEU A 909 11.94 -24.35 -7.39
CA LEU A 909 12.58 -24.19 -8.69
C LEU A 909 14.02 -23.68 -8.56
N VAL A 910 14.26 -22.61 -7.80
CA VAL A 910 15.60 -22.06 -7.58
C VAL A 910 16.49 -23.03 -6.78
N ALA A 911 15.95 -23.67 -5.73
CA ALA A 911 16.68 -24.69 -4.99
C ALA A 911 17.10 -25.86 -5.89
N CYS A 912 16.29 -26.20 -6.90
CA CYS A 912 16.59 -27.30 -7.80
C CYS A 912 17.77 -27.10 -8.76
N ILE A 913 18.20 -25.85 -8.97
CA ILE A 913 19.43 -25.56 -9.71
C ILE A 913 20.67 -26.04 -8.93
N LEU A 914 20.64 -25.97 -7.60
CA LEU A 914 21.78 -26.33 -6.73
C LEU A 914 21.60 -27.65 -5.97
N VAL A 915 20.40 -28.23 -5.93
CA VAL A 915 20.05 -29.43 -5.15
C VAL A 915 19.05 -30.29 -5.91
N LYS A 916 19.30 -31.60 -6.04
CA LYS A 916 18.37 -32.53 -6.69
C LYS A 916 17.00 -32.55 -6.00
N TRP A 917 15.89 -32.43 -6.75
CA TRP A 917 14.51 -32.38 -6.22
C TRP A 917 14.22 -33.49 -5.19
N SER A 918 14.63 -34.73 -5.47
CA SER A 918 14.43 -35.87 -4.56
C SER A 918 15.13 -35.77 -3.20
N LYS A 919 15.99 -34.77 -2.98
CA LYS A 919 16.64 -34.47 -1.70
C LYS A 919 16.04 -33.25 -0.99
N LEU A 920 15.08 -32.53 -1.59
CA LEU A 920 14.46 -31.35 -1.00
C LEU A 920 13.28 -31.65 -0.06
N TRP A 921 12.72 -32.86 -0.05
CA TRP A 921 11.55 -33.21 0.77
C TRP A 921 11.67 -32.85 2.26
N CYS A 922 12.87 -33.04 2.85
CA CYS A 922 13.16 -32.58 4.21
C CYS A 922 13.03 -31.05 4.34
N SER A 923 13.71 -30.30 3.48
CA SER A 923 13.64 -28.82 3.45
C SER A 923 12.20 -28.34 3.29
N LEU A 924 11.42 -28.98 2.40
CA LEU A 924 10.02 -28.64 2.15
C LEU A 924 9.15 -28.86 3.40
N PHE A 925 9.22 -30.03 4.04
CA PHE A 925 8.43 -30.33 5.24
C PHE A 925 8.78 -29.40 6.42
N SER A 926 10.08 -29.11 6.61
CA SER A 926 10.54 -28.14 7.62
C SER A 926 10.04 -26.73 7.32
N THR A 927 10.06 -26.30 6.04
CA THR A 927 9.55 -24.97 5.68
C THR A 927 8.04 -24.89 5.92
N ILE A 928 7.25 -25.88 5.48
CA ILE A 928 5.80 -25.92 5.73
C ILE A 928 5.49 -25.88 7.23
N GLY A 929 6.12 -26.74 8.04
CA GLY A 929 5.84 -26.78 9.47
C GLY A 929 6.37 -25.57 10.24
N ALA A 930 7.44 -24.93 9.76
CA ALA A 930 7.92 -23.66 10.29
C ALA A 930 7.11 -22.45 9.79
N MET A 931 6.24 -22.57 8.78
CA MET A 931 5.24 -21.55 8.45
C MET A 931 4.01 -21.62 9.37
N LEU A 932 3.67 -22.79 9.93
CA LEU A 932 2.45 -22.96 10.75
C LEU A 932 2.30 -22.02 11.95
N PRO A 933 3.35 -21.59 12.67
CA PRO A 933 3.22 -20.61 13.75
C PRO A 933 2.57 -19.29 13.34
N ILE A 934 2.55 -18.94 12.05
CA ILE A 934 1.82 -17.77 11.54
C ILE A 934 0.32 -17.80 11.89
N LEU A 935 -0.26 -19.00 11.99
CA LEU A 935 -1.68 -19.24 12.35
C LEU A 935 -1.97 -18.98 13.84
N LEU A 936 -0.97 -18.58 14.62
CA LEU A 936 -1.16 -18.08 15.99
C LEU A 936 -1.55 -16.60 16.04
N LEU A 937 -1.52 -15.90 14.90
CA LEU A 937 -1.91 -14.50 14.74
C LEU A 937 -3.21 -14.38 13.94
N ASN A 938 -3.94 -13.27 14.14
CA ASN A 938 -5.15 -12.97 13.37
C ASN A 938 -4.82 -12.68 11.90
N ILE A 939 -5.79 -12.90 11.00
CA ILE A 939 -5.65 -12.47 9.60
C ILE A 939 -6.01 -10.98 9.51
N ASN A 940 -5.12 -10.22 8.90
CA ASN A 940 -5.30 -8.82 8.57
C ASN A 940 -4.86 -8.59 7.12
N ALA A 941 -5.02 -7.39 6.58
CA ALA A 941 -4.63 -7.08 5.19
C ALA A 941 -3.15 -7.42 4.89
N PHE A 942 -2.30 -7.35 5.93
CA PHE A 942 -0.86 -7.53 5.85
C PHE A 942 -0.42 -8.98 5.97
N SER A 943 -1.29 -9.91 6.40
CA SER A 943 -0.91 -11.31 6.66
C SER A 943 -0.25 -11.99 5.46
N SER A 944 -0.58 -11.58 4.23
CA SER A 944 0.11 -12.03 3.02
C SER A 944 1.54 -11.50 2.90
N THR A 945 1.75 -10.19 3.00
CA THR A 945 3.08 -9.55 2.92
C THR A 945 3.97 -9.92 4.10
N MET A 946 3.38 -10.04 5.28
CA MET A 946 4.05 -10.53 6.48
C MET A 946 4.35 -12.03 6.33
N GLY A 947 3.44 -12.84 5.78
CA GLY A 947 3.68 -14.24 5.43
C GLY A 947 4.86 -14.43 4.45
N ALA A 948 5.01 -13.55 3.46
CA ALA A 948 6.18 -13.50 2.59
C ALA A 948 7.48 -13.26 3.37
N LEU A 949 7.46 -12.29 4.30
CA LEU A 949 8.60 -12.00 5.17
C LEU A 949 8.93 -13.18 6.09
N HIS A 950 7.93 -13.86 6.66
CA HIS A 950 8.10 -15.08 7.46
C HIS A 950 8.80 -16.17 6.65
N PHE A 951 8.29 -16.45 5.44
CA PHE A 951 8.86 -17.41 4.50
C PHE A 951 10.31 -17.09 4.15
N ILE A 952 10.64 -15.82 3.94
CA ILE A 952 12.01 -15.37 3.65
C ILE A 952 12.93 -15.55 4.88
N ILE A 953 12.50 -15.10 6.06
CA ILE A 953 13.29 -15.16 7.32
C ILE A 953 13.61 -16.61 7.71
N VAL A 954 12.66 -17.52 7.51
CA VAL A 954 12.79 -18.95 7.80
C VAL A 954 13.51 -19.70 6.66
N GLY A 955 13.02 -19.57 5.43
CA GLY A 955 13.48 -20.31 4.26
C GLY A 955 14.94 -20.07 3.90
N ARG A 956 15.43 -18.83 4.08
CA ARG A 956 16.86 -18.49 3.86
C ARG A 956 17.78 -19.37 4.71
N ASN A 957 17.41 -19.63 5.96
CA ASN A 957 18.23 -20.38 6.92
C ASN A 957 18.11 -21.89 6.67
N ILE A 958 16.92 -22.39 6.34
CA ILE A 958 16.70 -23.79 5.93
C ILE A 958 17.53 -24.12 4.69
N LEU A 959 17.55 -23.28 3.65
CA LEU A 959 18.32 -23.52 2.42
C LEU A 959 19.83 -23.55 2.67
N LEU A 960 20.34 -22.63 3.50
CA LEU A 960 21.75 -22.56 3.88
C LEU A 960 22.18 -23.82 4.67
N LEU A 961 21.35 -24.26 5.62
CA LEU A 961 21.62 -25.49 6.39
C LEU A 961 21.48 -26.76 5.53
N THR A 962 20.55 -26.78 4.58
CA THR A 962 20.35 -27.87 3.62
C THR A 962 21.55 -28.06 2.71
N THR A 963 22.04 -26.97 2.10
CA THR A 963 23.22 -27.00 1.23
C THR A 963 24.46 -27.43 1.99
N GLY A 964 24.72 -26.84 3.17
CA GLY A 964 25.83 -27.27 4.05
C GLY A 964 25.72 -28.74 4.52
N PHE A 965 24.51 -29.27 4.72
CA PHE A 965 24.29 -30.67 5.09
C PHE A 965 24.52 -31.62 3.91
N LEU A 966 24.08 -31.25 2.71
CA LEU A 966 24.23 -32.06 1.50
C LEU A 966 25.68 -32.19 1.03
N SER A 967 26.46 -31.13 1.18
CA SER A 967 27.89 -31.12 0.85
C SER A 967 28.80 -31.80 1.87
N ALA A 968 28.32 -32.05 3.09
CA ALA A 968 29.09 -32.75 4.12
C ALA A 968 29.08 -34.28 3.92
N ILE A 969 30.21 -34.91 4.24
CA ILE A 969 30.43 -36.37 4.20
C ILE A 969 30.28 -36.98 5.60
N GLY A 970 29.96 -38.28 5.67
CA GLY A 970 29.81 -39.05 6.92
C GLY A 970 28.37 -39.37 7.30
N SER A 971 28.17 -39.78 8.56
CA SER A 971 26.84 -40.11 9.12
C SER A 971 25.90 -38.90 9.14
N ARG A 972 24.57 -39.13 9.19
CA ARG A 972 23.57 -38.04 9.28
C ARG A 972 23.91 -37.04 10.39
N GLU A 973 24.24 -37.54 11.58
CA GLU A 973 24.58 -36.70 12.74
C GLU A 973 25.87 -35.91 12.55
N ARG A 974 26.92 -36.52 11.97
CA ARG A 974 28.18 -35.82 11.68
C ARG A 974 27.96 -34.73 10.63
N ARG A 975 27.13 -34.99 9.61
CA ARG A 975 26.78 -34.03 8.56
C ARG A 975 25.96 -32.85 9.08
N VAL A 976 25.02 -33.09 10.00
CA VAL A 976 24.30 -32.00 10.70
C VAL A 976 25.30 -31.14 11.49
N ALA A 977 26.21 -31.77 12.25
CA ALA A 977 27.24 -31.04 12.99
C ALA A 977 28.17 -30.23 12.09
N LEU A 978 28.60 -30.79 10.95
CA LEU A 978 29.43 -30.08 9.97
C LEU A 978 28.70 -28.90 9.32
N SER A 979 27.41 -29.03 8.97
CA SER A 979 26.63 -27.91 8.41
C SER A 979 26.52 -26.76 9.42
N LEU A 980 26.19 -27.09 10.68
CA LEU A 980 25.99 -26.12 11.74
C LEU A 980 27.33 -25.46 12.16
N GLU A 981 28.45 -26.18 12.13
CA GLU A 981 29.79 -25.68 12.51
C GLU A 981 30.26 -24.48 11.66
N VAL A 982 29.85 -24.39 10.39
CA VAL A 982 30.17 -23.23 9.51
C VAL A 982 29.06 -22.18 9.48
N ASN A 983 27.78 -22.59 9.45
CA ASN A 983 26.69 -21.66 9.19
C ASN A 983 26.13 -20.97 10.46
N ALA A 984 26.31 -21.56 11.65
CA ALA A 984 25.67 -21.08 12.89
C ALA A 984 26.04 -19.63 13.26
N ASP A 985 27.30 -19.24 13.07
CA ASP A 985 27.82 -17.91 13.45
C ASP A 985 27.15 -16.80 12.61
N ALA A 986 26.99 -17.03 11.31
CA ALA A 986 26.32 -16.11 10.39
C ALA A 986 24.80 -16.04 10.60
N ILE A 987 24.16 -17.18 10.88
CA ILE A 987 22.73 -17.23 11.22
C ILE A 987 22.47 -16.44 12.52
N LEU A 988 23.20 -16.75 13.60
CA LEU A 988 23.01 -16.09 14.90
C LEU A 988 23.24 -14.57 14.81
N LYS A 989 24.34 -14.12 14.18
CA LYS A 989 24.64 -12.69 14.05
C LYS A 989 23.66 -11.97 13.12
N GLY A 990 23.17 -12.64 12.08
CA GLY A 990 22.16 -12.11 11.16
C GLY A 990 20.79 -11.96 11.81
N ASP A 991 20.32 -12.99 12.52
CA ASP A 991 19.02 -12.96 13.20
C ASP A 991 19.00 -11.97 14.38
N ILE A 992 20.10 -11.84 15.15
CA ILE A 992 20.25 -10.78 16.17
C ILE A 992 20.27 -9.38 15.52
N GLY A 993 20.94 -9.22 14.37
CA GLY A 993 20.91 -7.96 13.61
C GLY A 993 19.49 -7.56 13.19
N LEU A 994 18.68 -8.54 12.78
CA LEU A 994 17.26 -8.33 12.47
C LEU A 994 16.43 -7.99 13.73
N ILE A 995 16.73 -8.57 14.90
CA ILE A 995 16.11 -8.17 16.18
C ILE A 995 16.37 -6.70 16.49
N PHE A 996 17.59 -6.19 16.27
CA PHE A 996 17.88 -4.76 16.46
C PHE A 996 17.05 -3.87 15.52
N SER A 997 16.84 -4.27 14.27
CA SER A 997 15.89 -3.57 13.37
C SER A 997 14.46 -3.57 13.93
N ILE A 998 13.97 -4.71 14.46
CA ILE A 998 12.59 -4.85 14.96
C ILE A 998 12.38 -4.07 16.27
N ILE A 999 13.36 -4.03 17.18
CA ILE A 999 13.28 -3.24 18.42
C ILE A 999 13.01 -1.76 18.14
N ILE A 1000 13.49 -1.23 17.01
CA ILE A 1000 13.26 0.17 16.66
C ILE A 1000 11.89 0.39 16.01
N LEU A 1001 11.33 -0.62 15.34
CA LEU A 1001 9.92 -0.63 14.88
C LEU A 1001 8.94 -0.66 16.07
N MET A 1002 9.31 -1.31 17.18
CA MET A 1002 8.55 -1.26 18.44
C MET A 1002 8.48 0.15 19.06
N VAL A 1003 9.36 1.08 18.67
CA VAL A 1003 9.33 2.50 19.08
C VAL A 1003 8.72 3.35 17.95
N SER A 1004 7.57 2.91 17.45
CA SER A 1004 6.76 3.63 16.47
C SER A 1004 5.46 4.13 17.10
N ASP A 1005 5.07 5.35 16.77
CA ASP A 1005 3.86 6.01 17.30
C ASP A 1005 2.57 5.41 16.71
N PHE A 1006 2.73 4.70 15.59
CA PHE A 1006 1.68 3.93 14.92
C PHE A 1006 1.45 2.59 15.62
N GLU A 1007 0.23 2.39 16.11
CA GLU A 1007 -0.18 1.12 16.68
C GLU A 1007 0.03 -0.04 15.70
N PHE A 1008 -0.32 0.12 14.42
CA PHE A 1008 -0.12 -0.91 13.42
C PHE A 1008 1.35 -1.41 13.34
N ILE A 1009 2.32 -0.49 13.38
CA ILE A 1009 3.75 -0.85 13.28
C ILE A 1009 4.25 -1.46 14.61
N HIS A 1010 3.85 -0.87 15.74
CA HIS A 1010 4.23 -1.32 17.08
C HIS A 1010 3.64 -2.69 17.44
N ASN A 1011 2.33 -2.88 17.22
CA ASN A 1011 1.63 -4.10 17.56
C ASN A 1011 1.72 -5.14 16.44
N GLU A 1012 1.19 -4.86 15.25
CA GLU A 1012 0.97 -5.91 14.24
C GLU A 1012 2.26 -6.33 13.54
N VAL A 1013 2.98 -5.38 12.93
CA VAL A 1013 4.23 -5.67 12.20
C VAL A 1013 5.29 -6.25 13.14
N SER A 1014 5.49 -5.62 14.30
CA SER A 1014 6.59 -6.00 15.17
C SER A 1014 6.36 -7.33 15.91
N LYS A 1015 5.15 -7.64 16.40
CA LYS A 1015 4.84 -8.97 16.95
C LYS A 1015 5.04 -10.07 15.90
N PHE A 1016 4.59 -9.82 14.68
CA PHE A 1016 4.77 -10.75 13.57
C PHE A 1016 6.24 -11.04 13.27
N LEU A 1017 7.08 -10.00 13.21
CA LEU A 1017 8.51 -10.16 12.96
C LEU A 1017 9.24 -10.83 14.12
N ILE A 1018 8.87 -10.53 15.37
CA ILE A 1018 9.39 -11.22 16.56
C ILE A 1018 9.06 -12.72 16.48
N LEU A 1019 7.81 -13.09 16.20
CA LEU A 1019 7.39 -14.48 16.00
C LEU A 1019 8.17 -15.14 14.86
N SER A 1020 8.43 -14.41 13.77
CA SER A 1020 9.22 -14.89 12.63
C SER A 1020 10.67 -15.19 12.98
N VAL A 1021 11.33 -14.33 13.76
CA VAL A 1021 12.71 -14.56 14.21
C VAL A 1021 12.78 -15.69 15.23
N ILE A 1022 11.86 -15.75 16.20
CA ILE A 1022 11.79 -16.87 17.16
C ILE A 1022 11.61 -18.21 16.44
N THR A 1023 10.71 -18.24 15.45
CA THR A 1023 10.43 -19.44 14.64
C THR A 1023 11.63 -19.85 13.79
N SER A 1024 12.30 -18.90 13.13
CA SER A 1024 13.52 -19.17 12.34
C SER A 1024 14.68 -19.64 13.23
N PHE A 1025 14.87 -19.05 14.41
CA PHE A 1025 15.89 -19.46 15.37
C PHE A 1025 15.63 -20.89 15.89
N ALA A 1026 14.42 -21.16 16.39
CA ALA A 1026 14.04 -22.48 16.89
C ALA A 1026 14.12 -23.55 15.78
N ASN A 1027 13.70 -23.23 14.56
CA ASN A 1027 13.82 -24.17 13.45
C ASN A 1027 15.29 -24.43 13.07
N SER A 1028 16.11 -23.38 12.95
CA SER A 1028 17.51 -23.47 12.51
C SER A 1028 18.41 -24.22 13.48
N PHE A 1029 18.18 -24.11 14.79
CA PHE A 1029 19.05 -24.69 15.83
C PHE A 1029 18.45 -25.90 16.55
N VAL A 1030 17.14 -26.17 16.44
CA VAL A 1030 16.46 -27.27 17.13
C VAL A 1030 15.75 -28.20 16.14
N PHE A 1031 14.65 -27.76 15.53
CA PHE A 1031 13.76 -28.66 14.79
C PHE A 1031 14.36 -29.19 13.49
N PHE A 1032 14.90 -28.32 12.63
CA PHE A 1032 15.48 -28.74 11.36
C PHE A 1032 16.74 -29.63 11.51
N PRO A 1033 17.70 -29.33 12.42
CA PRO A 1033 18.81 -30.24 12.73
C PRO A 1033 18.36 -31.63 13.21
N VAL A 1034 17.34 -31.73 14.08
CA VAL A 1034 16.79 -33.01 14.55
C VAL A 1034 16.16 -33.80 13.39
N MET A 1035 15.38 -33.12 12.56
CA MET A 1035 14.72 -33.76 11.42
C MET A 1035 15.73 -34.24 10.36
N LEU A 1036 16.79 -33.47 10.07
CA LEU A 1036 17.91 -33.91 9.22
C LEU A 1036 18.67 -35.10 9.81
N ALA A 1037 18.85 -35.15 11.14
CA ALA A 1037 19.48 -36.29 11.81
C ALA A 1037 18.65 -37.58 11.69
N LEU A 1038 17.32 -37.47 11.79
CA LEU A 1038 16.39 -38.60 11.69
C LEU A 1038 16.19 -39.10 10.25
N ILE A 1039 15.69 -38.24 9.36
CA ILE A 1039 15.21 -38.60 8.01
C ILE A 1039 16.01 -37.98 6.87
N GLY A 1040 17.13 -37.30 7.16
CA GLY A 1040 17.90 -36.55 6.17
C GLY A 1040 18.40 -37.40 4.98
N PRO A 1041 18.39 -36.85 3.76
CA PRO A 1041 18.82 -37.54 2.54
C PRO A 1041 20.32 -37.86 2.54
N LYS A 1042 20.73 -38.83 1.71
CA LYS A 1042 22.14 -39.13 1.42
C LYS A 1042 22.85 -37.89 0.86
N GLY A 1043 24.14 -37.75 1.18
CA GLY A 1043 24.99 -36.64 0.68
C GLY A 1043 25.02 -36.56 -0.83
N GLU A 1044 25.44 -35.42 -1.38
CA GLU A 1044 25.61 -35.25 -2.83
C GLU A 1044 26.76 -36.07 -3.41
N ILE A 1045 27.73 -36.42 -2.55
CA ILE A 1045 28.82 -37.36 -2.80
C ILE A 1045 28.92 -38.34 -1.62
N VAL A 1046 29.10 -39.62 -1.92
CA VAL A 1046 29.38 -40.69 -0.96
C VAL A 1046 30.68 -41.38 -1.41
N PRO A 1047 31.80 -41.24 -0.66
CA PRO A 1047 33.06 -41.90 -1.01
C PRO A 1047 32.97 -43.42 -0.85
N ASN A 1048 33.70 -44.17 -1.68
CA ASN A 1048 33.70 -45.63 -1.69
C ASN A 1048 34.73 -46.25 -0.72
N GLU A 1049 35.86 -45.56 -0.49
CA GLU A 1049 36.98 -46.08 0.32
C GLU A 1049 36.97 -45.64 1.79
N HIS A 1050 36.36 -44.49 2.11
CA HIS A 1050 36.50 -43.83 3.42
C HIS A 1050 35.22 -43.09 3.84
N ASP A 1051 34.44 -43.65 4.76
CA ASP A 1051 33.11 -43.13 5.16
C ASP A 1051 33.06 -41.62 5.52
N ASN A 1052 34.15 -41.05 6.03
CA ASN A 1052 34.20 -39.68 6.57
C ASN A 1052 34.99 -38.68 5.72
N ARG A 1053 35.56 -39.07 4.57
CA ARG A 1053 36.41 -38.19 3.73
C ARG A 1053 36.53 -38.67 2.28
N ILE A 1054 36.87 -37.78 1.34
CA ILE A 1054 37.32 -38.20 0.00
C ILE A 1054 38.75 -38.77 0.00
N SER A 1055 39.05 -39.62 -0.98
CA SER A 1055 40.37 -40.24 -1.14
C SER A 1055 41.45 -39.21 -1.49
N THR A 1056 42.57 -39.29 -0.77
CA THR A 1056 43.75 -38.42 -1.00
C THR A 1056 44.47 -38.82 -2.29
N PRO A 1057 45.00 -37.85 -3.09
CA PRO A 1057 45.96 -38.19 -4.14
C PRO A 1057 47.21 -38.84 -3.50
N PRO A 1058 47.85 -39.84 -4.16
CA PRO A 1058 49.02 -40.50 -3.61
C PRO A 1058 50.17 -39.51 -3.33
N PRO A 1059 50.97 -39.71 -2.27
CA PRO A 1059 52.19 -38.93 -2.09
C PRO A 1059 53.18 -39.24 -3.24
N PRO A 1060 53.94 -38.25 -3.73
CA PRO A 1060 55.01 -38.51 -4.69
C PRO A 1060 56.05 -39.42 -4.05
N SER A 1061 56.54 -40.39 -4.82
CA SER A 1061 57.59 -41.32 -4.38
C SER A 1061 58.89 -40.57 -4.06
N PRO A 1062 59.65 -41.00 -3.03
CA PRO A 1062 60.87 -40.31 -2.63
C PRO A 1062 61.90 -40.36 -3.75
N THR A 1063 62.42 -39.18 -4.10
CA THR A 1063 63.46 -39.02 -5.13
C THR A 1063 64.77 -39.68 -4.66
N PRO A 1064 65.50 -40.42 -5.51
CA PRO A 1064 66.78 -41.01 -5.13
C PRO A 1064 67.80 -39.97 -4.66
N VAL A 1065 68.59 -40.32 -3.65
CA VAL A 1065 69.63 -39.45 -3.07
C VAL A 1065 70.74 -39.19 -4.10
N PRO A 1066 71.09 -37.93 -4.44
CA PRO A 1066 72.22 -37.65 -5.32
C PRO A 1066 73.57 -37.85 -4.60
N GLU A 1067 74.50 -38.55 -5.24
CA GLU A 1067 75.89 -38.63 -4.77
C GLU A 1067 76.64 -37.29 -4.90
N LYS A 1068 77.69 -37.11 -4.09
CA LYS A 1068 78.47 -35.87 -4.01
C LYS A 1068 79.35 -35.65 -5.26
N PRO A 1069 79.58 -34.38 -5.67
CA PRO A 1069 80.28 -34.06 -6.92
C PRO A 1069 81.80 -34.23 -6.84
N LYS A 1070 82.41 -34.62 -7.97
CA LYS A 1070 83.83 -34.36 -8.29
C LYS A 1070 83.94 -33.21 -9.30
N VAL A 1071 85.12 -32.58 -9.34
CA VAL A 1071 85.38 -31.26 -9.95
C VAL A 1071 85.92 -31.39 -11.39
N PHE A 1072 85.82 -30.30 -12.19
CA PHE A 1072 86.34 -30.10 -13.55
C PHE A 1072 85.62 -30.93 -14.66
N SER A 1073 85.49 -30.48 -15.92
CA SER A 1073 85.84 -29.22 -16.61
C SER A 1073 84.92 -28.98 -17.84
N LYS A 1074 84.86 -27.75 -18.36
CA LYS A 1074 84.40 -27.43 -19.75
C LYS A 1074 85.32 -28.14 -20.78
N PRO A 1075 84.92 -28.48 -22.04
CA PRO A 1075 84.30 -27.50 -22.97
C PRO A 1075 83.38 -27.99 -24.14
N SER A 1076 82.86 -26.99 -24.88
CA SER A 1076 82.62 -26.93 -26.35
C SER A 1076 81.45 -27.67 -27.05
N ARG A 1077 80.57 -26.86 -27.68
CA ARG A 1077 79.93 -26.95 -29.03
C ARG A 1077 79.70 -28.35 -29.66
N ARG A 1078 78.52 -28.67 -30.24
CA ARG A 1078 78.05 -28.17 -31.56
C ARG A 1078 76.64 -28.70 -31.95
N ILE A 1079 75.87 -27.86 -32.65
CA ILE A 1079 75.10 -28.10 -33.89
C ILE A 1079 74.10 -29.29 -33.99
N SER A 1080 72.80 -28.92 -34.03
CA SER A 1080 71.71 -29.35 -34.94
C SER A 1080 71.96 -30.51 -35.95
N SER A 1081 70.96 -31.40 -36.11
CA SER A 1081 70.05 -31.34 -37.28
C SER A 1081 68.90 -32.37 -37.22
N ASN A 1082 67.85 -32.13 -38.01
CA ASN A 1082 66.66 -32.98 -38.15
C ASN A 1082 66.88 -34.13 -39.16
N LYS A 1083 66.17 -35.25 -38.96
CA LYS A 1083 65.31 -36.01 -39.92
C LYS A 1083 64.75 -37.23 -39.16
N ALA A 1084 63.44 -37.52 -39.14
CA ALA A 1084 62.59 -38.03 -40.24
C ALA A 1084 63.12 -39.40 -40.75
N THR A 1085 62.33 -40.47 -40.93
CA THR A 1085 60.92 -40.63 -41.36
C THR A 1085 60.37 -42.02 -40.99
N ARG A 1086 59.04 -42.20 -40.86
CA ARG A 1086 58.19 -43.06 -41.73
C ARG A 1086 56.77 -43.31 -41.18
N GLU A 1087 55.78 -42.95 -42.00
CA GLU A 1087 54.45 -43.60 -42.15
C GLU A 1087 54.59 -44.78 -43.16
N PRO A 1088 53.55 -45.47 -43.68
CA PRO A 1088 52.08 -45.40 -43.47
C PRO A 1088 51.47 -46.81 -43.12
N SER A 1089 50.17 -47.18 -43.16
CA SER A 1089 49.04 -46.77 -44.01
C SER A 1089 47.65 -47.22 -43.50
N LEU A 1090 46.62 -46.38 -43.78
CA LEU A 1090 45.19 -46.67 -44.08
C LEU A 1090 44.33 -47.50 -43.08
N THR A 1091 43.01 -47.32 -42.98
CA THR A 1091 41.98 -46.66 -43.83
C THR A 1091 41.10 -45.66 -43.01
N THR A 1092 39.94 -45.07 -43.38
CA THR A 1092 39.05 -44.99 -44.58
C THR A 1092 38.13 -43.74 -44.44
N ILE A 1093 37.65 -43.15 -45.55
CA ILE A 1093 36.32 -42.48 -45.78
C ILE A 1093 35.89 -41.28 -44.89
N THR A 1094 35.33 -40.16 -45.38
CA THR A 1094 35.36 -39.38 -46.66
C THR A 1094 34.90 -37.95 -46.33
N GLU A 1095 35.29 -36.96 -47.12
CA GLU A 1095 34.81 -35.57 -47.00
C GLU A 1095 33.38 -35.39 -47.55
N GLU A 1096 32.61 -34.42 -47.02
CA GLU A 1096 32.00 -33.39 -47.87
C GLU A 1096 31.47 -32.15 -47.10
N SER A 1097 31.39 -31.06 -47.86
CA SER A 1097 30.97 -29.67 -47.58
C SER A 1097 30.15 -29.29 -46.33
N CYS A 1098 30.49 -28.11 -45.77
CA CYS A 1098 29.56 -27.29 -44.99
C CYS A 1098 29.13 -26.06 -45.80
N ASN A 1099 27.92 -26.10 -46.37
CA ASN A 1099 27.23 -24.90 -46.83
C ASN A 1099 26.76 -24.08 -45.62
N GLN A 1100 27.18 -22.82 -45.52
CA GLN A 1100 26.54 -21.85 -44.63
C GLN A 1100 25.36 -21.20 -45.36
N SER A 1101 24.14 -21.52 -44.93
CA SER A 1101 22.95 -20.76 -45.31
C SER A 1101 22.72 -19.64 -44.30
N ILE A 1102 22.42 -18.44 -44.81
CA ILE A 1102 21.99 -17.30 -43.99
C ILE A 1102 20.46 -17.38 -43.90
N VAL A 1103 19.94 -17.57 -42.68
CA VAL A 1103 18.51 -17.40 -42.42
C VAL A 1103 18.29 -15.97 -41.91
N VAL A 1104 17.52 -15.19 -42.66
CA VAL A 1104 17.05 -13.86 -42.26
C VAL A 1104 15.56 -13.97 -41.94
N GLU A 1105 15.19 -13.79 -40.67
CA GLU A 1105 13.79 -13.54 -40.30
C GLU A 1105 13.53 -12.03 -40.28
N PRO A 1106 12.67 -11.48 -41.16
CA PRO A 1106 12.26 -10.09 -41.08
C PRO A 1106 11.15 -9.92 -40.02
N GLN A 1107 11.40 -9.13 -38.98
CA GLN A 1107 10.32 -8.54 -38.17
C GLN A 1107 9.82 -7.26 -38.85
N VAL A 1108 8.55 -7.26 -39.24
CA VAL A 1108 7.82 -6.06 -39.67
C VAL A 1108 6.91 -5.65 -38.52
N THR A 1109 7.09 -4.41 -38.03
CA THR A 1109 6.18 -3.83 -37.04
C THR A 1109 5.24 -2.88 -37.77
N VAL A 1110 3.93 -3.05 -37.58
CA VAL A 1110 2.89 -2.20 -38.16
C VAL A 1110 2.17 -1.51 -37.02
N GLU A 1111 2.35 -0.18 -36.94
CA GLU A 1111 1.63 0.64 -35.97
C GLU A 1111 0.37 1.22 -36.62
N TYR A 1112 -0.76 1.03 -35.95
CA TYR A 1112 -2.03 1.67 -36.30
C TYR A 1112 -2.35 2.72 -35.23
N SER A 1113 -2.49 3.97 -35.65
CA SER A 1113 -3.07 5.03 -34.82
C SER A 1113 -4.55 5.16 -35.17
N SER A 1114 -5.41 4.92 -34.18
CA SER A 1114 -6.85 5.20 -34.29
C SER A 1114 -7.09 6.67 -33.91
N PRO A 1115 -7.83 7.48 -34.69
CA PRO A 1115 -8.15 8.84 -34.29
C PRO A 1115 -9.19 8.85 -33.16
N GLU A 1116 -8.93 9.63 -32.11
CA GLU A 1116 -9.97 9.96 -31.13
C GLU A 1116 -11.07 10.81 -31.78
N SER A 1117 -12.31 10.61 -31.32
CA SER A 1117 -13.51 11.17 -31.91
C SER A 1117 -13.72 12.66 -31.60
N SER A 1118 -13.38 13.56 -32.53
CA SER A 1118 -14.11 14.83 -32.66
C SER A 1118 -13.93 15.48 -34.04
N SER A 1119 -15.01 16.09 -34.53
CA SER A 1119 -15.14 16.87 -35.79
C SER A 1119 -15.20 16.10 -37.12
N ILE A 1120 -15.81 16.74 -38.12
CA ILE A 1120 -16.39 16.14 -39.33
C ILE A 1120 -15.43 16.30 -40.53
N GLY A 1121 -15.03 15.19 -41.15
CA GLY A 1121 -14.22 15.17 -42.39
C GLY A 1121 -13.99 13.75 -42.92
N PRO A 1122 -13.58 13.57 -44.19
CA PRO A 1122 -13.38 12.24 -44.79
C PRO A 1122 -12.15 11.53 -44.20
N TYR A 1123 -12.37 10.36 -43.63
CA TYR A 1123 -11.35 9.57 -42.94
C TYR A 1123 -10.24 9.06 -43.88
N THR A 1124 -8.97 9.24 -43.48
CA THR A 1124 -7.83 8.57 -44.11
C THR A 1124 -6.96 7.91 -43.03
N THR A 1125 -6.91 6.58 -43.03
CA THR A 1125 -6.08 5.80 -42.10
C THR A 1125 -4.63 5.75 -42.59
N LYS A 1126 -3.73 6.39 -41.86
CA LYS A 1126 -2.30 6.40 -42.17
C LYS A 1126 -1.60 5.19 -41.55
N VAL A 1127 -1.46 4.11 -42.32
CA VAL A 1127 -0.64 2.95 -41.93
C VAL A 1127 0.83 3.24 -42.17
N THR A 1128 1.67 3.09 -41.14
CA THR A 1128 3.13 3.17 -41.27
C THR A 1128 3.73 1.83 -40.89
N ALA A 1129 4.37 1.16 -41.85
CA ALA A 1129 5.08 -0.10 -41.64
C ALA A 1129 6.58 0.15 -41.67
N THR A 1130 7.31 -0.30 -40.64
CA THR A 1130 8.77 -0.15 -40.56
C THR A 1130 9.42 -1.53 -40.49
N ALA A 1131 10.33 -1.80 -41.41
CA ALA A 1131 11.09 -3.04 -41.49
C ALA A 1131 12.54 -2.80 -41.04
N ASN A 1132 12.94 -3.39 -39.92
CA ASN A 1132 14.30 -3.29 -39.40
C ASN A 1132 15.12 -4.52 -39.82
N ILE A 1133 16.01 -4.35 -40.79
CA ILE A 1133 16.90 -5.42 -41.26
C ILE A 1133 18.30 -5.22 -40.67
N LYS A 1134 18.72 -6.12 -39.79
CA LYS A 1134 20.09 -6.13 -39.24
C LYS A 1134 20.97 -7.08 -40.06
N VAL A 1135 21.94 -6.53 -40.79
CA VAL A 1135 22.95 -7.30 -41.54
C VAL A 1135 24.30 -7.15 -40.85
N GLU A 1136 24.86 -8.24 -40.32
CA GLU A 1136 26.24 -8.28 -39.82
C GLU A 1136 27.17 -8.84 -40.90
N VAL A 1137 28.04 -7.99 -41.43
CA VAL A 1137 29.03 -8.36 -42.45
C VAL A 1137 30.36 -8.67 -41.76
N VAL A 1138 30.84 -9.91 -41.86
CA VAL A 1138 32.16 -10.33 -41.37
C VAL A 1138 33.09 -10.52 -42.56
N THR A 1139 34.02 -9.59 -42.76
CA THR A 1139 35.09 -9.69 -43.77
C THR A 1139 36.38 -10.27 -43.15
N PRO A 1140 36.95 -11.37 -43.69
CA PRO A 1140 38.22 -11.91 -43.23
C PRO A 1140 39.37 -11.62 -44.21
N VAL A 1141 40.47 -11.00 -43.77
CA VAL A 1141 41.73 -10.95 -44.54
C VAL A 1141 42.97 -11.20 -43.67
N TYR A 1142 43.82 -12.10 -44.15
CA TYR A 1142 45.13 -12.54 -43.63
C TYR A 1142 46.26 -11.46 -43.86
N ARG A 1143 47.57 -11.57 -43.54
CA ARG A 1143 48.48 -12.70 -43.20
C ARG A 1143 49.84 -12.24 -42.58
N SER A 1144 50.38 -13.05 -41.67
CA SER A 1144 51.82 -13.44 -41.46
C SER A 1144 53.04 -12.48 -41.50
N ASN A 1145 53.95 -12.68 -40.51
CA ASN A 1145 55.42 -12.89 -40.59
C ASN A 1145 56.26 -12.20 -41.71
N LYS A 1146 57.44 -11.60 -41.45
CA LYS A 1146 58.70 -12.29 -41.06
C LYS A 1146 59.89 -11.33 -40.76
N CYS A 1147 60.87 -11.84 -40.01
CA CYS A 1147 62.32 -11.51 -39.94
C CYS A 1147 62.85 -10.07 -40.19
N GLY A 1148 63.44 -9.48 -39.14
CA GLY A 1148 64.26 -8.26 -39.24
C GLY A 1148 65.74 -8.45 -39.63
N SER A 1149 66.51 -7.38 -39.47
CA SER A 1149 67.98 -7.45 -39.37
C SER A 1149 68.59 -6.26 -38.58
N LYS A 1150 69.73 -6.56 -37.96
CA LYS A 1150 70.68 -5.78 -37.14
C LYS A 1150 70.72 -4.24 -37.32
N CYS A 1151 70.85 -3.51 -36.20
CA CYS A 1151 72.14 -2.92 -35.80
C CYS A 1151 72.18 -2.40 -34.34
N HIS A 1152 73.33 -2.53 -33.69
CA HIS A 1152 73.64 -1.92 -32.38
C HIS A 1152 74.26 -0.54 -32.56
N ARG A 1153 73.98 0.41 -31.65
CA ARG A 1153 75.02 0.92 -30.72
C ARG A 1153 74.48 1.85 -29.63
N ASN A 1154 75.10 1.74 -28.45
CA ASN A 1154 75.07 2.75 -27.40
C ASN A 1154 75.68 4.07 -27.89
N SER A 1155 75.22 5.18 -27.32
CA SER A 1155 76.15 6.19 -26.78
C SER A 1155 75.64 6.71 -25.43
N LYS A 1156 76.58 6.94 -24.52
CA LYS A 1156 76.35 7.63 -23.25
C LYS A 1156 76.36 9.14 -23.51
N CYS A 1157 75.69 9.93 -22.68
CA CYS A 1157 76.40 11.02 -22.01
C CYS A 1157 75.78 11.44 -20.68
N ASN A 1158 76.64 11.93 -19.79
CA ASN A 1158 76.33 12.39 -18.44
C ASN A 1158 75.96 13.89 -18.41
N ARG A 1159 75.53 14.32 -17.21
CA ARG A 1159 75.45 15.70 -16.68
C ARG A 1159 74.14 16.46 -16.94
N SER A 1160 73.72 17.38 -16.06
CA SER A 1160 73.94 17.49 -14.59
C SER A 1160 73.12 18.65 -14.02
N ARG A 1161 72.63 18.49 -12.77
CA ARG A 1161 72.41 19.56 -11.76
C ARG A 1161 71.33 20.64 -12.04
N GLN A 1162 70.97 21.27 -10.91
CA GLN A 1162 70.42 22.62 -10.72
C GLN A 1162 68.90 22.88 -10.94
N LYS A 1163 68.21 23.02 -9.79
CA LYS A 1163 67.24 24.13 -9.47
C LYS A 1163 67.89 25.50 -9.76
N PRO A 1164 67.19 26.67 -9.84
CA PRO A 1164 65.82 27.05 -9.37
C PRO A 1164 64.89 27.61 -10.51
N VAL A 1165 63.58 27.90 -10.38
CA VAL A 1165 62.84 28.99 -9.66
C VAL A 1165 63.30 30.41 -10.09
N PRO A 1166 62.47 31.47 -10.32
CA PRO A 1166 61.00 31.59 -10.58
C PRO A 1166 60.54 32.60 -11.70
N THR A 1167 59.22 32.63 -11.97
CA THR A 1167 58.33 33.80 -12.28
C THR A 1167 58.52 34.80 -13.45
N HIS A 1168 57.35 35.34 -13.87
CA HIS A 1168 57.09 36.50 -14.74
C HIS A 1168 57.30 36.26 -16.26
N GLN A 1169 56.44 36.71 -17.18
CA GLN A 1169 55.35 37.71 -17.12
C GLN A 1169 53.97 37.19 -17.65
N PRO A 1170 52.86 37.94 -17.47
CA PRO A 1170 51.49 37.43 -17.65
C PRO A 1170 50.78 37.92 -18.92
N GLN A 1171 49.78 37.18 -19.42
CA GLN A 1171 48.49 37.72 -19.89
C GLN A 1171 47.45 36.65 -20.30
N GLN A 1172 46.20 37.12 -20.35
CA GLN A 1172 44.86 36.54 -20.54
C GLN A 1172 44.61 35.33 -21.49
N CYS A 1173 43.69 34.48 -21.02
CA CYS A 1173 42.48 33.92 -21.66
C CYS A 1173 42.38 33.64 -23.19
N LYS A 1174 42.20 32.34 -23.50
CA LYS A 1174 41.23 31.69 -24.42
C LYS A 1174 40.86 32.30 -25.80
N CYS A 1175 41.13 31.48 -26.85
CA CYS A 1175 40.35 31.27 -28.10
C CYS A 1175 40.13 32.48 -29.05
N CYS A 1176 40.13 32.36 -30.39
CA CYS A 1176 40.56 31.32 -31.35
C CYS A 1176 40.60 31.96 -32.76
N ASN A 1177 41.22 31.26 -33.74
CA ASN A 1177 41.14 31.45 -35.21
C ASN A 1177 41.81 32.67 -35.88
N LYS A 1178 42.75 32.35 -36.78
CA LYS A 1178 42.69 32.51 -38.26
C LYS A 1178 43.57 31.36 -38.84
N ASP A 1179 43.43 30.90 -40.08
CA ASP A 1179 43.03 31.57 -41.32
C ASP A 1179 41.57 31.21 -41.76
N SER A 1180 40.72 32.02 -42.43
CA SER A 1180 40.83 32.93 -43.62
C SER A 1180 41.32 32.26 -44.91
N ASP A 1181 40.68 32.40 -46.08
CA ASP A 1181 39.63 33.31 -46.60
C ASP A 1181 38.56 32.52 -47.39
N SER A 1182 37.31 32.97 -47.67
CA SER A 1182 36.58 34.27 -47.55
C SER A 1182 35.06 33.97 -47.29
N SER A 1183 34.05 34.86 -47.29
CA SER A 1183 33.91 36.30 -47.64
C SER A 1183 32.76 37.01 -46.84
N ASP A 1184 32.61 38.30 -47.11
CA ASP A 1184 31.43 39.21 -47.10
C ASP A 1184 30.60 39.58 -45.82
N ASP A 1185 30.59 40.92 -45.61
CA ASP A 1185 29.53 41.86 -45.19
C ASP A 1185 29.05 42.16 -43.73
N THR A 1186 29.58 43.30 -43.22
CA THR A 1186 28.90 44.50 -42.63
C THR A 1186 28.43 44.62 -41.16
N ALA A 1187 28.92 45.72 -40.52
CA ALA A 1187 28.24 46.75 -39.69
C ALA A 1187 28.03 46.62 -38.13
N ASP A 1188 28.81 47.46 -37.41
CA ASP A 1188 28.45 48.51 -36.43
C ASP A 1188 27.90 48.28 -34.98
N THR A 1189 28.80 48.55 -34.01
CA THR A 1189 28.73 49.42 -32.78
C THR A 1189 27.55 49.43 -31.76
N GLU A 1190 27.81 48.90 -30.55
CA GLU A 1190 27.90 49.55 -29.19
C GLU A 1190 27.12 50.85 -28.79
N PRO A 1191 27.04 51.27 -27.49
CA PRO A 1191 27.28 50.57 -26.18
C PRO A 1191 26.35 50.94 -24.97
N SER A 1192 26.64 50.36 -23.79
CA SER A 1192 26.49 50.92 -22.40
C SER A 1192 25.09 50.88 -21.71
N GLN A 1193 24.93 50.84 -20.37
CA GLN A 1193 25.86 50.70 -19.23
C GLN A 1193 25.13 50.15 -17.95
N SER A 1194 25.87 49.42 -17.11
CA SER A 1194 25.67 49.13 -15.65
C SER A 1194 24.34 49.41 -14.92
N SER A 1195 23.76 48.35 -14.32
CA SER A 1195 23.57 48.18 -12.86
C SER A 1195 23.42 46.70 -12.52
#